data_AF-A0A0D3AIU1-F1
#
_entry.id   AF-A0A0D3AIU1-F1
#
_cell.length_a   1.000
_cell.length_b   1.000
_cell.length_c   1.000
_cell.angle_alpha   90.00
_cell.angle_beta   90.00
_cell.angle_gamma   90.00
#
_symmetry.space_group_name_H-M   'P 1'
#
loop_
_entity.id
_entity.type
_entity.pdbx_description
1 polymer ?
#
loop_
_entity_poly.entity_id
_entity_poly.type
_entity_poly.pdbx_seq_one_letter_code
_entity_poly.pdbx_strand_id
1 'polypeptide(L)'
;MMPPELQPRLFRPHITSPSGEPTLSPPNYPPHMTRNSTSRSNAPRFSPSSFAYNARIATALVPCAAFLLDLGGAPVIATLTIGLLISYVVDSLSVKLGAFLGIWMSLLAAQISFFFSSPLFSSFNSIPLSLLAALLCAETTFLIGCWSSLQFKWLQLENPSIVVALERLLFACVPFTASSLFSWAVISAVGMSNSSYYLMAFACVFYWIFAIPRVSSFKTKNEAKYHGGEAPDESFILGPLESCFLSLNLMFTPVLFHVASHYSVVFTSAAAVSDLLLLFFVPFLFQLYASTRGGLRWVTKDSHQLQSVRVVNGAIAMVVIVICLEVRVVFRSFGKYIQVPPPLNYLLVTMTLLGGGAGAGASVLGMVSGGFSSVVFTGLAGVVSAAGAIVVGFPLLFTPLPAVAGLYFARFFTKKSVPSYFAFVALGSLMVIWFVMHNYWDLNIWLAGMFLKSFCKLIVANIIIAMVIPGLVLLPSKFHFLTEAGMVAHALLLCYIEDRFFNYSSIYYYGMEDDVMYPSYMVMLTTLIGLAVVRRLLADRRIGSKAVWILTCLYSAKLAMLFLSSKSIVWVSAALLLAVSPPLLLYKEKSKSASKMKPWQGYSHAAVVAISVWFCRETIFDALQWWNGRPPSDGLLLGFCIVLIGLACIPIVALHFSHVLSAKRSLVLVVATGCMFILMQPPMPMTWSYHSEMIKAARESADDISIYGFMASKPTWPSWLLIVSLLLILSAATSLIPIKYVVELRAFYSVVMGLALGVYISAEFFLQAAVLHVLITITMVCASVFVIFTHFPSASSTKLLPWVFALLVALFPVTYLLEGQVRIKTLSDNVAWGWDAGEEDKKVTAMLAIEGARTSLLGLYAAIFMLIALLIKFELTSLLREKVSESSGPSKTQGGARGMFPTRMRLMQQRRTTSIQSFAIEKMSEEGAAWMPAVGNVATIVCFAICLILNIHISGGSSQAIFFLAPILLLLNQDSDLLSGFGEKQRYFPVILAISTYLALSSLYTVWEEVWFGGNTGWGIEIGGREWFFAVKNLALLILTAPGHIIFNRYVWSYTSKQSDASPMLTLPLSFAAVVITDVFQVRLLGVLGIVYTVAQYVISRQQYIKGLRYI
;
A
#
# COMPACT_ATOMS: atom_id res chain seq x y z
N MET A 1 -3.75 19.51 17.14
CA MET A 1 -4.54 19.50 18.40
C MET A 1 -4.41 18.11 19.01
N MET A 2 -4.03 17.97 20.28
CA MET A 2 -4.24 16.72 21.03
C MET A 2 -5.66 16.77 21.64
N PRO A 3 -6.35 15.63 21.79
CA PRO A 3 -7.52 15.58 22.65
C PRO A 3 -7.11 15.89 24.10
N PRO A 4 -7.92 16.63 24.87
CA PRO A 4 -7.64 17.00 26.27
C PRO A 4 -7.55 15.80 27.25
N GLU A 5 -7.65 14.57 26.76
CA GLU A 5 -7.80 13.34 27.55
C GLU A 5 -6.49 12.56 27.78
N LEU A 6 -5.36 13.05 27.27
CA LEU A 6 -4.03 12.47 27.52
C LEU A 6 -3.22 13.22 28.58
N GLN A 7 -3.80 14.23 29.22
CA GLN A 7 -3.25 14.73 30.48
C GLN A 7 -3.42 13.63 31.55
N PRO A 8 -2.36 13.20 32.26
CA PRO A 8 -2.57 12.49 33.50
C PRO A 8 -3.43 13.41 34.37
N ARG A 9 -4.59 12.93 34.86
CA ARG A 9 -5.27 13.60 35.96
C ARG A 9 -4.24 13.66 37.08
N LEU A 10 -3.65 14.84 37.29
CA LEU A 10 -2.86 15.12 38.47
C LEU A 10 -3.79 14.84 39.65
N PHE A 11 -3.53 13.74 40.35
CA PHE A 11 -4.19 13.42 41.60
C PHE A 11 -3.93 14.61 42.53
N ARG A 12 -4.96 15.42 42.76
CA ARG A 12 -4.91 16.47 43.77
C ARG A 12 -4.92 15.75 45.12
N PRO A 13 -3.94 15.94 46.00
CA PRO A 13 -4.02 15.37 47.34
C PRO A 13 -5.24 15.97 48.05
N HIS A 14 -5.95 15.13 48.80
CA HIS A 14 -7.07 15.52 49.65
C HIS A 14 -6.67 16.71 50.54
N ILE A 15 -7.34 17.84 50.33
CA ILE A 15 -7.35 18.93 51.31
C ILE A 15 -8.40 18.52 52.34
N THR A 16 -7.94 18.24 53.55
CA THR A 16 -8.75 18.12 54.75
C THR A 16 -9.45 19.44 55.03
N SER A 17 -10.78 19.43 55.08
CA SER A 17 -11.60 20.55 55.55
C SER A 17 -11.38 20.76 57.06
N PRO A 18 -11.13 21.99 57.55
CA PRO A 18 -11.16 22.24 58.98
C PRO A 18 -12.60 22.30 59.48
N SER A 19 -12.77 21.77 60.68
CA SER A 19 -13.97 21.77 61.53
C SER A 19 -14.55 23.17 61.76
N GLY A 20 -15.86 23.33 61.56
CA GLY A 20 -16.67 24.46 62.00
C GLY A 20 -18.14 24.04 62.12
N GLU A 21 -18.75 24.33 63.26
CA GLU A 21 -20.08 23.92 63.75
C GLU A 21 -21.28 24.32 62.85
N PRO A 22 -22.45 23.66 62.99
CA PRO A 22 -23.64 23.93 62.19
C PRO A 22 -24.55 24.97 62.86
N THR A 23 -24.86 26.06 62.17
CA THR A 23 -26.00 26.94 62.53
C THR A 23 -27.18 26.68 61.62
N LEU A 24 -28.30 26.27 62.23
CA LEU A 24 -29.61 26.07 61.63
C LEU A 24 -30.16 27.35 60.99
N SER A 25 -30.80 27.21 59.83
CA SER A 25 -32.07 27.89 59.49
C SER A 25 -32.71 27.21 58.27
N PRO A 26 -34.03 26.92 58.27
CA PRO A 26 -34.70 26.23 57.18
C PRO A 26 -35.29 27.23 56.17
N PRO A 27 -35.57 26.80 54.93
CA PRO A 27 -36.73 27.35 54.25
C PRO A 27 -37.64 26.27 53.67
N ASN A 28 -38.86 26.26 54.20
CA ASN A 28 -40.15 26.17 53.52
C ASN A 28 -40.19 25.47 52.14
N TYR A 29 -40.85 24.31 52.15
CA TYR A 29 -41.59 23.83 50.99
C TYR A 29 -42.79 24.73 50.68
N PRO A 30 -43.12 24.90 49.39
CA PRO A 30 -44.51 24.80 48.96
C PRO A 30 -44.68 23.66 47.94
N PRO A 31 -45.92 23.14 47.80
CA PRO A 31 -46.16 21.82 47.26
C PRO A 31 -46.26 21.80 45.73
N HIS A 32 -45.90 20.64 45.19
CA HIS A 32 -46.45 20.03 43.98
C HIS A 32 -47.39 20.90 43.12
N MET A 33 -46.86 21.42 42.01
CA MET A 33 -47.64 21.55 40.78
C MET A 33 -47.06 20.61 39.72
N THR A 34 -47.78 19.51 39.56
CA THR A 34 -47.76 18.59 38.43
C THR A 34 -47.92 19.37 37.12
N ARG A 35 -46.80 19.69 36.48
CA ARG A 35 -46.80 20.01 35.05
C ARG A 35 -46.35 18.77 34.30
N ASN A 36 -47.34 18.03 33.79
CA ASN A 36 -47.18 17.00 32.78
C ASN A 36 -46.37 17.57 31.61
N SER A 37 -45.05 17.39 31.63
CA SER A 37 -44.24 17.38 30.43
C SER A 37 -44.24 15.95 29.90
N THR A 38 -45.15 15.72 28.98
CA THR A 38 -45.13 14.62 28.00
C THR A 38 -43.72 14.09 27.76
N SER A 39 -43.57 12.79 27.92
CA SER A 39 -42.46 11.94 27.49
C SER A 39 -42.06 12.23 26.03
N ARG A 40 -41.16 13.18 25.83
CA ARG A 40 -40.29 13.18 24.65
C ARG A 40 -39.07 12.35 25.01
N SER A 41 -38.97 11.20 24.35
CA SER A 41 -37.80 10.34 24.32
C SER A 41 -36.51 11.17 24.27
N ASN A 42 -35.63 10.95 25.25
CA ASN A 42 -34.25 11.42 25.21
C ASN A 42 -33.52 10.68 24.09
N ALA A 43 -33.70 11.11 22.85
CA ALA A 43 -32.87 10.65 21.74
C ALA A 43 -31.44 11.20 21.96
N PRO A 44 -30.40 10.35 22.04
CA PRO A 44 -29.03 10.82 22.07
C PRO A 44 -28.78 11.62 20.79
N ARG A 45 -28.58 12.94 20.93
CA ARG A 45 -28.42 13.83 19.77
C ARG A 45 -27.18 13.40 19.00
N PHE A 46 -27.37 13.03 17.74
CA PHE A 46 -26.35 12.56 16.82
C PHE A 46 -25.62 13.73 16.16
N SER A 47 -24.30 13.65 16.02
CA SER A 47 -23.49 14.61 15.27
C SER A 47 -22.70 13.89 14.17
N PRO A 48 -22.96 14.17 12.87
CA PRO A 48 -22.17 13.61 11.79
C PRO A 48 -20.74 14.19 11.85
N SER A 49 -19.77 13.33 12.17
CA SER A 49 -18.35 13.70 12.24
C SER A 49 -17.48 12.61 11.62
N SER A 50 -16.24 12.94 11.27
CA SER A 50 -15.29 11.91 10.82
C SER A 50 -15.01 10.93 11.95
N PHE A 51 -14.99 9.63 11.63
CA PHE A 51 -14.72 8.60 12.63
C PHE A 51 -13.36 8.82 13.32
N ALA A 52 -13.41 9.16 14.62
CA ALA A 52 -12.24 9.60 15.38
C ALA A 52 -11.22 8.47 15.63
N TYR A 53 -11.67 7.21 15.61
CA TYR A 53 -10.88 6.05 16.01
C TYR A 53 -10.32 5.23 14.84
N ASN A 54 -10.30 5.80 13.62
CA ASN A 54 -9.78 5.15 12.41
C ASN A 54 -8.38 4.55 12.61
N ALA A 55 -7.46 5.28 13.26
CA ALA A 55 -6.11 4.79 13.49
C ALA A 55 -6.05 3.55 14.39
N ARG A 56 -6.93 3.43 15.38
CA ARG A 56 -6.94 2.28 16.31
C ARG A 56 -7.51 1.03 15.66
N ILE A 57 -8.59 1.19 14.91
CA ILE A 57 -9.15 0.07 14.15
C ILE A 57 -8.16 -0.39 13.09
N ALA A 58 -7.51 0.55 12.39
CA ALA A 58 -6.47 0.22 11.42
C ALA A 58 -5.30 -0.59 12.04
N THR A 59 -4.84 -0.24 13.25
CA THR A 59 -3.77 -1.00 13.92
C THR A 59 -4.12 -2.46 14.21
N ALA A 60 -5.42 -2.78 14.33
CA ALA A 60 -5.89 -4.15 14.55
C ALA A 60 -6.25 -4.86 13.24
N LEU A 61 -7.10 -4.25 12.40
CA LEU A 61 -7.66 -4.91 11.22
C LEU A 61 -6.71 -4.95 10.01
N VAL A 62 -5.79 -3.99 9.85
CA VAL A 62 -4.90 -4.00 8.67
C VAL A 62 -3.93 -5.19 8.70
N PRO A 63 -3.25 -5.51 9.82
CA PRO A 63 -2.43 -6.72 9.87
C PRO A 63 -3.25 -8.00 9.75
N CYS A 64 -4.47 -8.05 10.30
CA CYS A 64 -5.39 -9.18 10.09
C CYS A 64 -5.73 -9.35 8.60
N ALA A 65 -6.04 -8.26 7.89
CA ALA A 65 -6.32 -8.30 6.46
C ALA A 65 -5.10 -8.78 5.66
N ALA A 66 -3.89 -8.32 5.99
CA ALA A 66 -2.66 -8.77 5.34
C ALA A 66 -2.44 -10.27 5.52
N PHE A 67 -2.65 -10.79 6.74
CA PHE A 67 -2.56 -12.22 7.01
C PHE A 67 -3.62 -13.04 6.24
N LEU A 68 -4.85 -12.53 6.12
CA LEU A 68 -5.89 -13.20 5.31
C LEU A 68 -5.57 -13.19 3.81
N LEU A 69 -4.96 -12.12 3.29
CA LEU A 69 -4.53 -12.06 1.89
C LEU A 69 -3.42 -13.08 1.60
N ASP A 70 -2.49 -13.25 2.55
CA ASP A 70 -1.43 -14.26 2.47
C ASP A 70 -2.01 -15.68 2.46
N LEU A 71 -2.93 -15.98 3.38
CA LEU A 71 -3.65 -17.26 3.44
C LEU A 71 -4.56 -17.53 2.22
N GLY A 72 -5.12 -16.47 1.61
CA GLY A 72 -6.02 -16.55 0.47
C GLY A 72 -5.31 -16.68 -0.88
N GLY A 73 -4.07 -16.21 -0.95
CA GLY A 73 -3.21 -16.25 -2.13
C GLY A 73 -3.70 -15.35 -3.29
N ALA A 74 -3.18 -15.62 -4.48
CA ALA A 74 -3.47 -14.87 -5.71
C ALA A 74 -4.96 -14.69 -6.04
N PRO A 75 -5.87 -15.68 -5.91
CA PRO A 75 -7.26 -15.50 -6.33
C PRO A 75 -8.02 -14.50 -5.44
N VAL A 76 -7.75 -14.46 -4.14
CA VAL A 76 -8.36 -13.49 -3.21
C VAL A 76 -7.84 -12.07 -3.50
N ILE A 77 -6.55 -11.93 -3.79
CA ILE A 77 -5.95 -10.63 -4.18
C ILE A 77 -6.54 -10.14 -5.51
N ALA A 78 -6.66 -11.02 -6.51
CA ALA A 78 -7.24 -10.67 -7.81
C ALA A 78 -8.71 -10.24 -7.71
N THR A 79 -9.52 -10.99 -6.95
CA THR A 79 -10.95 -10.65 -6.77
C THR A 79 -11.14 -9.32 -6.03
N LEU A 80 -10.35 -9.05 -5.00
CA LEU A 80 -10.40 -7.77 -4.28
C LEU A 80 -9.91 -6.60 -5.14
N THR A 81 -8.80 -6.75 -5.86
CA THR A 81 -8.27 -5.66 -6.70
C THR A 81 -9.24 -5.26 -7.82
N ILE A 82 -9.83 -6.24 -8.51
CA ILE A 82 -10.85 -5.99 -9.53
C ILE A 82 -12.11 -5.38 -8.90
N GLY A 83 -12.59 -5.93 -7.78
CA GLY A 83 -13.78 -5.44 -7.08
C GLY A 83 -13.63 -4.01 -6.56
N LEU A 84 -12.45 -3.65 -6.05
CA LEU A 84 -12.13 -2.30 -5.61
C LEU A 84 -11.98 -1.34 -6.79
N LEU A 85 -11.41 -1.77 -7.92
CA LEU A 85 -11.34 -0.97 -9.15
C LEU A 85 -12.76 -0.61 -9.63
N ILE A 86 -13.66 -1.59 -9.69
CA ILE A 86 -15.06 -1.37 -10.08
C ILE A 86 -15.73 -0.41 -9.09
N SER A 87 -15.54 -0.62 -7.78
CA SER A 87 -16.11 0.25 -6.74
C SER A 87 -15.59 1.69 -6.84
N TYR A 88 -14.30 1.87 -7.16
CA TYR A 88 -13.70 3.19 -7.39
C TYR A 88 -14.28 3.88 -8.62
N VAL A 89 -14.46 3.15 -9.73
CA VAL A 89 -15.11 3.71 -10.93
C VAL A 89 -16.54 4.14 -10.60
N VAL A 90 -17.30 3.32 -9.88
CA VAL A 90 -18.68 3.65 -9.48
C VAL A 90 -18.75 4.86 -8.52
N ASP A 91 -17.79 4.98 -7.59
CA ASP A 91 -17.67 6.15 -6.71
C ASP A 91 -17.29 7.42 -7.50
N SER A 92 -16.40 7.30 -8.48
CA SER A 92 -16.02 8.40 -9.38
C SER A 92 -17.19 8.91 -10.23
N LEU A 93 -18.15 8.02 -10.54
CA LEU A 93 -19.42 8.36 -11.19
C LEU A 93 -20.46 8.95 -10.21
N SER A 94 -20.09 9.20 -8.95
CA SER A 94 -20.92 9.74 -7.87
C SER A 94 -22.11 8.88 -7.43
N VAL A 95 -22.11 7.58 -7.78
CA VAL A 95 -23.16 6.62 -7.40
C VAL A 95 -22.83 5.99 -6.05
N LYS A 96 -23.10 6.71 -4.96
CA LYS A 96 -22.70 6.35 -3.59
C LYS A 96 -23.23 4.97 -3.12
N LEU A 97 -24.49 4.64 -3.44
CA LEU A 97 -25.08 3.34 -3.11
C LEU A 97 -24.41 2.20 -3.89
N GLY A 98 -24.06 2.46 -5.16
CA GLY A 98 -23.36 1.49 -6.00
C GLY A 98 -21.94 1.22 -5.51
N ALA A 99 -21.23 2.25 -5.04
CA ALA A 99 -19.91 2.09 -4.45
C ALA A 99 -19.98 1.31 -3.11
N PHE A 100 -20.97 1.60 -2.28
CA PHE A 100 -21.22 0.86 -1.03
C PHE A 100 -21.51 -0.63 -1.30
N LEU A 101 -22.42 -0.93 -2.22
CA LEU A 101 -22.73 -2.31 -2.62
C LEU A 101 -21.53 -2.99 -3.29
N GLY A 102 -20.77 -2.26 -4.11
CA GLY A 102 -19.55 -2.76 -4.75
C GLY A 102 -18.53 -3.27 -3.74
N ILE A 103 -18.29 -2.53 -2.65
CA ILE A 103 -17.37 -2.95 -1.59
C ILE A 103 -17.88 -4.22 -0.90
N TRP A 104 -19.15 -4.29 -0.48
CA TRP A 104 -19.69 -5.48 0.18
C TRP A 104 -19.71 -6.71 -0.74
N MET A 105 -20.08 -6.54 -2.01
CA MET A 105 -20.03 -7.63 -2.99
C MET A 105 -18.60 -8.09 -3.27
N SER A 106 -17.63 -7.17 -3.28
CA SER A 106 -16.21 -7.53 -3.43
C SER A 106 -15.69 -8.33 -2.22
N LEU A 107 -16.08 -7.95 -1.00
CA LEU A 107 -15.74 -8.70 0.22
C LEU A 107 -16.40 -10.09 0.24
N LEU A 108 -17.67 -10.19 -0.17
CA LEU A 108 -18.38 -11.46 -0.28
C LEU A 108 -17.72 -12.38 -1.32
N ALA A 109 -17.42 -11.85 -2.50
CA ALA A 109 -16.73 -12.60 -3.57
C ALA A 109 -15.33 -13.04 -3.14
N ALA A 110 -14.60 -12.18 -2.42
CA ALA A 110 -13.30 -12.53 -1.86
C ALA A 110 -13.40 -13.65 -0.81
N GLN A 111 -14.43 -13.64 0.04
CA GLN A 111 -14.66 -14.70 1.02
C GLN A 111 -15.02 -16.05 0.34
N ILE A 112 -15.83 -16.01 -0.71
CA ILE A 112 -16.14 -17.20 -1.52
C ILE A 112 -14.85 -17.72 -2.17
N SER A 113 -14.06 -16.84 -2.79
CA SER A 113 -12.77 -17.21 -3.37
C SER A 113 -11.86 -17.84 -2.32
N PHE A 114 -11.81 -17.28 -1.11
CA PHE A 114 -11.01 -17.80 0.00
C PHE A 114 -11.44 -19.22 0.40
N PHE A 115 -12.75 -19.52 0.47
CA PHE A 115 -13.22 -20.87 0.79
C PHE A 115 -12.84 -21.92 -0.26
N PHE A 116 -12.75 -21.53 -1.54
CA PHE A 116 -12.36 -22.44 -2.62
C PHE A 116 -10.85 -22.53 -2.83
N SER A 117 -10.09 -21.49 -2.52
CA SER A 117 -8.64 -21.45 -2.73
C SER A 117 -7.83 -21.87 -1.51
N SER A 118 -8.36 -21.68 -0.30
CA SER A 118 -7.57 -21.82 0.92
C SER A 118 -7.42 -23.29 1.34
N PRO A 119 -6.20 -23.73 1.72
CA PRO A 119 -5.94 -25.10 2.14
C PRO A 119 -6.44 -25.41 3.56
N LEU A 120 -7.36 -24.63 4.16
CA LEU A 120 -7.80 -24.84 5.55
C LEU A 120 -8.40 -26.24 5.77
N PHE A 121 -9.19 -26.72 4.82
CA PHE A 121 -9.80 -28.06 4.90
C PHE A 121 -8.79 -29.20 4.69
N SER A 122 -7.67 -28.96 4.01
CA SER A 122 -6.59 -29.94 3.87
C SER A 122 -5.54 -29.85 4.98
N SER A 123 -5.35 -28.67 5.57
CA SER A 123 -4.36 -28.41 6.62
C SER A 123 -4.84 -28.86 7.99
N PHE A 124 -6.13 -28.75 8.28
CA PHE A 124 -6.71 -29.25 9.52
C PHE A 124 -7.23 -30.67 9.34
N ASN A 125 -6.69 -31.60 10.13
CA ASN A 125 -7.19 -32.98 10.20
C ASN A 125 -8.62 -33.07 10.75
N SER A 126 -9.18 -31.98 11.31
CA SER A 126 -10.53 -31.93 11.87
C SER A 126 -11.41 -30.89 11.18
N ILE A 127 -12.53 -31.37 10.62
CA ILE A 127 -13.59 -30.57 10.01
C ILE A 127 -14.12 -29.45 10.93
N PRO A 128 -14.44 -29.68 12.23
CA PRO A 128 -14.97 -28.62 13.08
C PRO A 128 -13.96 -27.48 13.32
N LEU A 129 -12.67 -27.79 13.37
CA LEU A 129 -11.62 -26.79 13.54
C LEU A 129 -11.44 -25.96 12.27
N SER A 130 -11.48 -26.60 11.09
CA SER A 130 -11.49 -25.90 9.81
C SER A 130 -12.69 -24.95 9.70
N LEU A 131 -13.88 -25.39 10.09
CA LEU A 131 -15.09 -24.57 10.07
C LEU A 131 -15.02 -23.39 11.06
N LEU A 132 -14.45 -23.60 12.25
CA LEU A 132 -14.21 -22.52 13.21
C LEU A 132 -13.19 -21.49 12.69
N ALA A 133 -12.10 -21.95 12.06
CA ALA A 133 -11.09 -21.07 11.47
C ALA A 133 -11.66 -20.28 10.28
N ALA A 134 -12.47 -20.93 9.46
CA ALA A 134 -13.21 -20.32 8.35
C ALA A 134 -14.20 -19.24 8.86
N LEU A 135 -14.91 -19.52 9.95
CA LEU A 135 -15.80 -18.56 10.60
C LEU A 135 -15.04 -17.36 11.18
N LEU A 136 -13.89 -17.58 11.82
CA LEU A 136 -13.04 -16.48 12.31
C LEU A 136 -12.58 -15.58 11.15
N CYS A 137 -12.17 -16.16 10.02
CA CYS A 137 -11.80 -15.41 8.83
C CYS A 137 -13.00 -14.62 8.28
N ALA A 138 -14.18 -15.24 8.18
CA ALA A 138 -15.41 -14.59 7.73
C ALA A 138 -15.87 -13.45 8.68
N GLU A 139 -15.71 -13.62 9.99
CA GLU A 139 -15.99 -12.56 10.96
C GLU A 139 -15.06 -11.37 10.74
N THR A 140 -13.77 -11.62 10.47
CA THR A 140 -12.80 -10.53 10.25
C THR A 140 -13.04 -9.77 8.95
N THR A 141 -13.41 -10.45 7.86
CA THR A 141 -13.81 -9.79 6.61
C THR A 141 -15.10 -8.98 6.79
N PHE A 142 -16.05 -9.49 7.58
CA PHE A 142 -17.25 -8.75 7.98
C PHE A 142 -16.92 -7.48 8.80
N LEU A 143 -16.00 -7.55 9.76
CA LEU A 143 -15.56 -6.39 10.55
C LEU A 143 -14.84 -5.34 9.67
N ILE A 144 -14.07 -5.76 8.66
CA ILE A 144 -13.49 -4.85 7.66
C ILE A 144 -14.60 -4.15 6.86
N GLY A 145 -15.66 -4.88 6.48
CA GLY A 145 -16.86 -4.31 5.85
C GLY A 145 -17.60 -3.32 6.75
N CYS A 146 -17.71 -3.59 8.05
CA CYS A 146 -18.28 -2.66 9.02
C CYS A 146 -17.44 -1.39 9.14
N TRP A 147 -16.11 -1.51 9.15
CA TRP A 147 -15.19 -0.37 9.21
C TRP A 147 -15.22 0.49 7.95
N SER A 148 -15.32 -0.12 6.77
CA SER A 148 -15.47 0.61 5.49
C SER A 148 -16.82 1.34 5.42
N SER A 149 -17.89 0.72 5.91
CA SER A 149 -19.24 1.29 5.97
C SER A 149 -19.28 2.62 6.75
N LEU A 150 -18.52 2.73 7.84
CA LEU A 150 -18.44 3.95 8.66
C LEU A 150 -17.79 5.15 7.92
N GLN A 151 -17.07 4.93 6.82
CA GLN A 151 -16.45 6.01 6.04
C GLN A 151 -17.47 6.74 5.14
N PHE A 152 -18.62 6.12 4.85
CA PHE A 152 -19.65 6.73 4.01
C PHE A 152 -20.47 7.76 4.76
N LYS A 153 -20.26 9.05 4.46
CA LYS A 153 -21.06 10.16 5.03
C LYS A 153 -22.56 10.03 4.73
N TRP A 154 -22.91 9.45 3.59
CA TRP A 154 -24.31 9.20 3.22
C TRP A 154 -25.01 8.30 4.26
N LEU A 155 -24.38 7.18 4.65
CA LEU A 155 -24.90 6.26 5.65
C LEU A 155 -25.04 6.93 7.03
N GLN A 156 -24.10 7.80 7.39
CA GLN A 156 -24.14 8.57 8.64
C GLN A 156 -25.34 9.52 8.72
N LEU A 157 -25.76 10.10 7.60
CA LEU A 157 -26.89 11.03 7.59
C LEU A 157 -28.23 10.31 7.56
N GLU A 158 -28.32 9.18 6.86
CA GLU A 158 -29.58 8.47 6.66
C GLU A 158 -29.93 7.54 7.83
N ASN A 159 -28.94 6.85 8.42
CA ASN A 159 -29.15 5.85 9.46
C ASN A 159 -28.21 6.04 10.67
N PRO A 160 -28.43 7.07 11.51
CA PRO A 160 -27.54 7.40 12.63
C PRO A 160 -27.48 6.30 13.72
N SER A 161 -28.58 5.57 13.94
CA SER A 161 -28.63 4.46 14.91
C SER A 161 -27.73 3.29 14.50
N ILE A 162 -27.73 2.94 13.21
CA ILE A 162 -26.88 1.88 12.64
C ILE A 162 -25.42 2.25 12.80
N VAL A 163 -25.05 3.51 12.54
CA VAL A 163 -23.67 3.98 12.68
C VAL A 163 -23.15 3.88 14.12
N VAL A 164 -23.96 4.24 15.12
CA VAL A 164 -23.59 4.07 16.54
C VAL A 164 -23.50 2.59 16.92
N ALA A 165 -24.37 1.74 16.37
CA ALA A 165 -24.32 0.30 16.58
C ALA A 165 -23.06 -0.34 15.95
N LEU A 166 -22.69 0.07 14.73
CA LEU A 166 -21.46 -0.37 14.05
C LEU A 166 -20.20 0.07 14.81
N GLU A 167 -20.17 1.30 15.34
CA GLU A 167 -19.07 1.76 16.21
C GLU A 167 -18.95 0.87 17.46
N ARG A 168 -20.07 0.57 18.14
CA ARG A 168 -20.09 -0.31 19.31
C ARG A 168 -19.67 -1.74 18.97
N LEU A 169 -20.14 -2.28 17.85
CA LEU A 169 -19.82 -3.62 17.35
C LEU A 169 -18.31 -3.75 17.08
N LEU A 170 -17.69 -2.79 16.40
CA LEU A 170 -16.26 -2.81 16.14
C LEU A 170 -15.44 -2.80 17.44
N PHE A 171 -15.80 -1.96 18.40
CA PHE A 171 -15.09 -1.92 19.68
C PHE A 171 -15.29 -3.19 20.54
N ALA A 172 -16.43 -3.86 20.39
CA ALA A 172 -16.72 -5.10 21.11
C ALA A 172 -16.04 -6.32 20.49
N CYS A 173 -16.09 -6.49 19.16
CA CYS A 173 -15.68 -7.72 18.47
C CYS A 173 -14.21 -7.73 18.00
N VAL A 174 -13.64 -6.57 17.65
CA VAL A 174 -12.24 -6.49 17.14
C VAL A 174 -11.21 -7.04 18.13
N PRO A 175 -11.29 -6.80 19.44
CA PRO A 175 -10.30 -7.36 20.38
C PRO A 175 -10.22 -8.88 20.37
N PHE A 176 -11.36 -9.57 20.20
CA PHE A 176 -11.41 -11.03 20.13
C PHE A 176 -10.73 -11.54 18.86
N THR A 177 -11.22 -11.07 17.71
CA THR A 177 -10.74 -11.50 16.39
C THR A 177 -9.28 -11.12 16.12
N ALA A 178 -8.87 -9.92 16.51
CA ALA A 178 -7.50 -9.47 16.31
C ALA A 178 -6.52 -10.25 17.21
N SER A 179 -6.88 -10.50 18.47
CA SER A 179 -6.00 -11.26 19.38
C SER A 179 -5.76 -12.69 18.89
N SER A 180 -6.79 -13.36 18.36
CA SER A 180 -6.68 -14.72 17.83
C SER A 180 -5.91 -14.77 16.50
N LEU A 181 -6.20 -13.88 15.54
CA LEU A 181 -5.47 -13.85 14.26
C LEU A 181 -4.00 -13.47 14.42
N PHE A 182 -3.68 -12.50 15.29
CA PHE A 182 -2.27 -12.16 15.56
C PHE A 182 -1.54 -13.32 16.22
N SER A 183 -2.20 -14.04 17.13
CA SER A 183 -1.63 -15.22 17.75
C SER A 183 -1.41 -16.33 16.72
N TRP A 184 -2.38 -16.56 15.83
CA TRP A 184 -2.24 -17.54 14.75
C TRP A 184 -1.06 -17.21 13.84
N ALA A 185 -0.95 -15.96 13.39
CA ALA A 185 0.15 -15.51 12.54
C ALA A 185 1.53 -15.64 13.22
N VAL A 186 1.62 -15.37 14.52
CA VAL A 186 2.89 -15.55 15.27
C VAL A 186 3.20 -17.02 15.49
N ILE A 187 2.20 -17.85 15.81
CA ILE A 187 2.39 -19.30 16.01
C ILE A 187 2.86 -19.95 14.71
N SER A 188 2.33 -19.55 13.55
CA SER A 188 2.81 -20.07 12.26
C SER A 188 4.27 -19.69 11.97
N ALA A 189 4.76 -18.58 12.52
CA ALA A 189 6.13 -18.12 12.30
C ALA A 189 7.14 -18.65 13.33
N VAL A 190 6.76 -18.74 14.62
CA VAL A 190 7.68 -19.02 15.74
C VAL A 190 7.45 -20.40 16.36
N GLY A 191 6.31 -21.04 16.09
CA GLY A 191 5.93 -22.33 16.64
C GLY A 191 5.05 -22.26 17.91
N MET A 192 4.60 -23.44 18.37
CA MET A 192 3.53 -23.58 19.37
C MET A 192 4.00 -23.50 20.84
N SER A 193 5.30 -23.62 21.11
CA SER A 193 5.87 -23.79 22.46
C SER A 193 5.45 -22.70 23.46
N ASN A 194 5.54 -21.42 23.06
CA ASN A 194 5.17 -20.27 23.91
C ASN A 194 3.87 -19.58 23.46
N SER A 195 3.04 -20.28 22.70
CA SER A 195 1.83 -19.74 22.04
C SER A 195 0.85 -19.03 23.00
N SER A 196 0.62 -19.60 24.18
CA SER A 196 -0.22 -19.02 25.24
C SER A 196 0.25 -17.65 25.74
N TYR A 197 1.57 -17.42 25.80
CA TYR A 197 2.15 -16.14 26.19
C TYR A 197 1.99 -15.08 25.09
N TYR A 198 2.05 -15.48 23.81
CA TYR A 198 1.78 -14.58 22.68
C TYR A 198 0.33 -14.10 22.72
N LEU A 199 -0.62 -15.02 22.93
CA LEU A 199 -2.03 -14.70 23.06
C LEU A 199 -2.31 -13.76 24.25
N MET A 200 -1.69 -14.03 25.40
CA MET A 200 -1.77 -13.16 26.57
C MET A 200 -1.31 -11.73 26.26
N ALA A 201 -0.17 -11.58 25.57
CA ALA A 201 0.38 -10.27 25.22
C ALA A 201 -0.54 -9.50 24.27
N PHE A 202 -1.04 -10.14 23.20
CA PHE A 202 -1.98 -9.52 22.27
C PHE A 202 -3.31 -9.16 22.94
N ALA A 203 -3.84 -10.03 23.80
CA ALA A 203 -5.05 -9.74 24.58
C ALA A 203 -4.87 -8.51 25.47
N CYS A 204 -3.73 -8.37 26.16
CA CYS A 204 -3.42 -7.18 26.98
C CYS A 204 -3.37 -5.89 26.13
N VAL A 205 -2.71 -5.95 24.96
CA VAL A 205 -2.59 -4.80 24.04
C VAL A 205 -3.95 -4.37 23.52
N PHE A 206 -4.76 -5.30 23.01
CA PHE A 206 -6.07 -4.98 22.46
C PHE A 206 -7.07 -4.56 23.55
N TYR A 207 -6.99 -5.14 24.75
CA TYR A 207 -7.75 -4.66 25.90
C TYR A 207 -7.43 -3.20 26.21
N TRP A 208 -6.16 -2.79 26.20
CA TRP A 208 -5.77 -1.39 26.44
C TRP A 208 -6.30 -0.43 25.37
N ILE A 209 -6.27 -0.85 24.11
CA ILE A 209 -6.65 -0.01 22.97
C ILE A 209 -8.18 0.21 22.93
N PHE A 210 -8.95 -0.82 23.25
CA PHE A 210 -10.40 -0.86 23.03
C PHE A 210 -11.26 -0.85 24.30
N ALA A 211 -10.87 -1.54 25.39
CA ALA A 211 -11.73 -1.77 26.56
C ALA A 211 -11.78 -0.59 27.55
N ILE A 212 -10.79 0.32 27.53
CA ILE A 212 -10.81 1.54 28.37
C ILE A 212 -11.99 2.42 27.94
N PRO A 213 -12.80 2.96 28.87
CA PRO A 213 -13.99 3.73 28.53
C PRO A 213 -13.67 4.94 27.63
N ARG A 214 -14.31 5.00 26.45
CA ARG A 214 -14.15 6.06 25.45
C ARG A 214 -15.49 6.64 25.02
N VAL A 215 -15.52 7.95 24.78
CA VAL A 215 -16.70 8.67 24.30
C VAL A 215 -16.94 8.33 22.83
N SER A 216 -18.19 8.11 22.45
CA SER A 216 -18.58 7.84 21.05
C SER A 216 -18.23 9.01 20.13
N SER A 217 -17.83 8.71 18.90
CA SER A 217 -17.52 9.72 17.88
C SER A 217 -18.77 10.39 17.28
N PHE A 218 -19.93 9.76 17.41
CA PHE A 218 -21.18 10.20 16.78
C PHE A 218 -22.23 10.73 17.76
N LYS A 219 -22.02 10.58 19.08
CA LYS A 219 -22.85 11.21 20.11
C LYS A 219 -22.39 12.65 20.37
N THR A 220 -23.33 13.59 20.41
CA THR A 220 -23.03 15.02 20.65
C THR A 220 -22.25 15.23 21.95
N LYS A 221 -21.13 15.92 21.84
CA LYS A 221 -20.38 16.44 22.99
C LYS A 221 -21.10 17.69 23.49
N ASN A 222 -21.79 17.61 24.63
CA ASN A 222 -22.23 18.82 25.33
C ASN A 222 -21.00 19.52 25.96
N GLU A 223 -20.16 20.16 25.14
CA GLU A 223 -18.92 20.82 25.60
C GLU A 223 -19.19 22.02 26.54
N ALA A 224 -20.44 22.50 26.66
CA ALA A 224 -20.79 23.67 27.47
C ALA A 224 -21.01 23.39 28.99
N LYS A 225 -20.90 22.15 29.48
CA LYS A 225 -21.13 21.84 30.92
C LYS A 225 -20.10 20.93 31.60
N TYR A 226 -18.97 20.62 30.97
CA TYR A 226 -17.89 19.84 31.63
C TYR A 226 -16.84 20.74 32.27
N HIS A 227 -17.28 21.65 33.15
CA HIS A 227 -16.38 22.25 34.15
C HIS A 227 -16.40 21.32 35.38
N GLY A 228 -15.60 20.26 35.34
CA GLY A 228 -15.29 19.43 36.52
C GLY A 228 -16.14 18.16 36.76
N GLY A 229 -17.00 17.72 35.84
CA GLY A 229 -17.83 16.51 35.99
C GLY A 229 -17.43 15.32 35.10
N GLU A 230 -17.75 14.09 35.54
CA GLU A 230 -17.61 12.85 34.76
C GLU A 230 -18.58 12.81 33.57
N ALA A 231 -18.15 12.23 32.44
CA ALA A 231 -19.03 12.01 31.29
C ALA A 231 -20.14 10.99 31.63
N PRO A 232 -21.41 11.24 31.23
CA PRO A 232 -22.55 10.38 31.51
C PRO A 232 -22.35 9.00 30.89
N ASP A 233 -22.84 7.96 31.58
CA ASP A 233 -22.66 6.55 31.18
C ASP A 233 -23.13 6.29 29.73
N GLU A 234 -24.17 6.99 29.28
CA GLU A 234 -24.72 6.85 27.93
C GLU A 234 -23.81 7.41 26.82
N SER A 235 -22.76 8.17 27.16
CA SER A 235 -21.85 8.76 26.17
C SER A 235 -20.71 7.82 25.74
N PHE A 236 -20.48 6.74 26.48
CA PHE A 236 -19.44 5.76 26.16
C PHE A 236 -19.86 4.83 25.01
N ILE A 237 -18.86 4.27 24.32
CA ILE A 237 -19.05 3.30 23.24
C ILE A 237 -19.45 1.93 23.81
N LEU A 238 -18.67 1.45 24.79
CA LEU A 238 -18.87 0.15 25.43
C LEU A 238 -19.76 0.30 26.67
N GLY A 239 -20.70 -0.61 26.84
CA GLY A 239 -21.48 -0.76 28.05
C GLY A 239 -20.81 -1.68 29.08
N PRO A 240 -21.45 -1.89 30.24
CA PRO A 240 -20.93 -2.75 31.31
C PRO A 240 -20.79 -4.21 30.89
N LEU A 241 -21.72 -4.73 30.07
CA LEU A 241 -21.71 -6.11 29.61
C LEU A 241 -20.54 -6.40 28.67
N GLU A 242 -20.30 -5.57 27.64
CA GLU A 242 -19.14 -5.78 26.76
C GLU A 242 -17.83 -5.65 27.53
N SER A 243 -17.76 -4.71 28.47
CA SER A 243 -16.59 -4.52 29.31
C SER A 243 -16.31 -5.76 30.18
N CYS A 244 -17.35 -6.42 30.68
CA CYS A 244 -17.26 -7.69 31.40
C CYS A 244 -16.71 -8.80 30.49
N PHE A 245 -17.30 -9.00 29.30
CA PHE A 245 -16.82 -10.01 28.35
C PHE A 245 -15.36 -9.80 27.93
N LEU A 246 -14.96 -8.55 27.67
CA LEU A 246 -13.58 -8.22 27.34
C LEU A 246 -12.61 -8.49 28.51
N SER A 247 -13.04 -8.27 29.76
CA SER A 247 -12.24 -8.64 30.92
C SER A 247 -12.14 -10.15 31.15
N LEU A 248 -13.24 -10.89 30.94
CA LEU A 248 -13.22 -12.35 31.04
C LEU A 248 -12.32 -12.96 29.97
N ASN A 249 -12.37 -12.43 28.75
CA ASN A 249 -11.48 -12.84 27.66
C ASN A 249 -10.00 -12.62 28.00
N LEU A 250 -9.68 -11.46 28.57
CA LEU A 250 -8.32 -11.13 28.99
C LEU A 250 -7.78 -12.11 30.04
N MET A 251 -8.62 -12.52 31.01
CA MET A 251 -8.20 -13.36 32.14
C MET A 251 -8.17 -14.85 31.82
N PHE A 252 -9.18 -15.37 31.11
CA PHE A 252 -9.38 -16.82 30.99
C PHE A 252 -8.90 -17.39 29.66
N THR A 253 -9.00 -16.65 28.56
CA THR A 253 -8.68 -17.20 27.22
C THR A 253 -7.23 -17.66 27.09
N PRO A 254 -6.21 -16.93 27.57
CA PRO A 254 -4.82 -17.41 27.53
C PRO A 254 -4.60 -18.69 28.36
N VAL A 255 -5.26 -18.80 29.51
CA VAL A 255 -5.16 -19.95 30.41
C VAL A 255 -5.83 -21.19 29.78
N LEU A 256 -7.06 -21.03 29.28
CA LEU A 256 -7.79 -22.11 28.60
C LEU A 256 -7.03 -22.60 27.38
N PHE A 257 -6.45 -21.69 26.60
CA PHE A 257 -5.62 -22.05 25.46
C PHE A 257 -4.34 -22.79 25.86
N HIS A 258 -3.69 -22.43 26.97
CA HIS A 258 -2.54 -23.17 27.48
C HIS A 258 -2.92 -24.59 27.93
N VAL A 259 -4.02 -24.72 28.68
CA VAL A 259 -4.52 -26.04 29.12
C VAL A 259 -4.89 -26.90 27.92
N ALA A 260 -5.56 -26.34 26.91
CA ALA A 260 -5.95 -27.08 25.71
C ALA A 260 -4.75 -27.52 24.87
N SER A 261 -3.73 -26.66 24.72
CA SER A 261 -2.54 -26.95 23.90
C SER A 261 -1.53 -27.87 24.58
N HIS A 262 -1.38 -27.78 25.91
CA HIS A 262 -0.35 -28.50 26.68
C HIS A 262 -0.92 -29.48 27.70
N TYR A 263 -2.16 -29.98 27.50
CA TYR A 263 -2.92 -30.75 28.49
C TYR A 263 -2.16 -31.91 29.15
N SER A 264 -1.26 -32.57 28.42
CA SER A 264 -0.45 -33.69 28.92
C SER A 264 0.71 -33.27 29.84
N VAL A 265 1.16 -32.01 29.76
CA VAL A 265 2.36 -31.51 30.44
C VAL A 265 2.02 -30.59 31.63
N VAL A 266 0.77 -30.12 31.74
CA VAL A 266 0.32 -29.09 32.70
C VAL A 266 0.72 -29.37 34.16
N PHE A 267 0.66 -30.62 34.62
CA PHE A 267 0.96 -30.99 36.01
C PHE A 267 2.28 -31.76 36.18
N THR A 268 3.12 -31.81 35.14
CA THR A 268 4.37 -32.60 35.18
C THR A 268 5.49 -31.94 36.00
N SER A 269 5.48 -30.61 36.13
CA SER A 269 6.52 -29.86 36.84
C SER A 269 5.97 -28.63 37.55
N ALA A 270 6.66 -28.19 38.60
CA ALA A 270 6.35 -26.93 39.27
C ALA A 270 6.45 -25.71 38.33
N ALA A 271 7.29 -25.79 37.29
CA ALA A 271 7.38 -24.77 36.25
C ALA A 271 6.10 -24.70 35.38
N ALA A 272 5.52 -25.84 35.02
CA ALA A 272 4.27 -25.88 34.25
C ALA A 272 3.07 -25.33 35.07
N VAL A 273 3.03 -25.62 36.38
CA VAL A 273 2.03 -25.02 37.28
C VAL A 273 2.24 -23.51 37.41
N SER A 274 3.50 -23.06 37.49
CA SER A 274 3.83 -21.63 37.52
C SER A 274 3.39 -20.91 36.23
N ASP A 275 3.39 -21.59 35.09
CA ASP A 275 2.93 -21.02 33.81
C ASP A 275 1.44 -20.72 33.81
N LEU A 276 0.61 -21.62 34.33
CA LEU A 276 -0.83 -21.37 34.51
C LEU A 276 -1.11 -20.17 35.41
N LEU A 277 -0.38 -20.08 36.53
CA LEU A 277 -0.54 -18.99 37.48
C LEU A 277 -0.08 -17.66 36.86
N LEU A 278 1.04 -17.63 36.13
CA LEU A 278 1.51 -16.43 35.44
C LEU A 278 0.52 -15.97 34.37
N LEU A 279 -0.02 -16.89 33.56
CA LEU A 279 -0.99 -16.59 32.52
C LEU A 279 -2.30 -16.00 33.04
N PHE A 280 -2.66 -16.25 34.31
CA PHE A 280 -3.83 -15.66 34.96
C PHE A 280 -3.50 -14.36 35.72
N PHE A 281 -2.48 -14.40 36.59
CA PHE A 281 -2.20 -13.30 37.50
C PHE A 281 -1.54 -12.11 36.81
N VAL A 282 -0.78 -12.30 35.72
CA VAL A 282 -0.20 -11.19 34.96
C VAL A 282 -1.29 -10.34 34.27
N PRO A 283 -2.23 -10.91 33.49
CA PRO A 283 -3.37 -10.15 32.97
C PRO A 283 -4.26 -9.55 34.05
N PHE A 284 -4.42 -10.24 35.19
CA PHE A 284 -5.18 -9.72 36.32
C PHE A 284 -4.53 -8.47 36.92
N LEU A 285 -3.22 -8.50 37.18
CA LEU A 285 -2.46 -7.33 37.65
C LEU A 285 -2.54 -6.19 36.62
N PHE A 286 -2.44 -6.51 35.33
CA PHE A 286 -2.59 -5.54 34.25
C PHE A 286 -3.99 -4.90 34.23
N GLN A 287 -5.05 -5.68 34.43
CA GLN A 287 -6.43 -5.18 34.52
C GLN A 287 -6.64 -4.30 35.76
N LEU A 288 -6.05 -4.67 36.90
CA LEU A 288 -6.05 -3.84 38.11
C LEU A 288 -5.32 -2.51 37.87
N TYR A 289 -4.23 -2.51 37.09
CA TYR A 289 -3.58 -1.28 36.65
C TYR A 289 -4.47 -0.47 35.68
N ALA A 290 -5.08 -1.11 34.69
CA ALA A 290 -6.01 -0.47 33.75
C ALA A 290 -7.25 0.13 34.45
N SER A 291 -7.63 -0.39 35.62
CA SER A 291 -8.68 0.18 36.46
C SER A 291 -8.40 1.61 36.91
N THR A 292 -7.13 2.04 36.98
CA THR A 292 -6.76 3.46 37.26
C THR A 292 -7.34 4.42 36.21
N ARG A 293 -7.63 3.91 35.01
CA ARG A 293 -8.24 4.65 33.89
C ARG A 293 -9.71 4.26 33.64
N GLY A 294 -10.34 3.56 34.59
CA GLY A 294 -11.76 3.20 34.52
C GLY A 294 -12.07 1.84 33.88
N GLY A 295 -11.09 0.95 33.68
CA GLY A 295 -11.31 -0.38 33.09
C GLY A 295 -12.24 -1.32 33.89
N LEU A 296 -12.34 -1.13 35.22
CA LEU A 296 -13.21 -1.92 36.12
C LEU A 296 -14.50 -1.18 36.52
N ARG A 297 -14.90 -0.14 35.78
CA ARG A 297 -16.11 0.65 36.07
C ARG A 297 -17.40 -0.19 36.07
N TRP A 298 -17.40 -1.33 35.40
CA TRP A 298 -18.54 -2.26 35.36
C TRP A 298 -18.73 -3.04 36.67
N VAL A 299 -17.70 -3.14 37.52
CA VAL A 299 -17.75 -3.89 38.79
C VAL A 299 -18.37 -3.05 39.91
N THR A 300 -17.80 -1.86 40.17
CA THR A 300 -18.32 -0.91 41.17
C THR A 300 -18.09 0.51 40.71
N LYS A 301 -19.04 1.41 41.04
CA LYS A 301 -18.90 2.86 40.82
C LYS A 301 -18.21 3.56 41.99
N ASP A 302 -18.15 2.92 43.15
CA ASP A 302 -17.57 3.46 44.37
C ASP A 302 -16.03 3.47 44.31
N SER A 303 -15.44 4.66 44.30
CA SER A 303 -13.99 4.87 44.19
C SER A 303 -13.20 4.24 45.35
N HIS A 304 -13.76 4.27 46.56
CA HIS A 304 -13.12 3.70 47.76
C HIS A 304 -13.09 2.17 47.72
N GLN A 305 -14.20 1.53 47.33
CA GLN A 305 -14.25 0.07 47.17
C GLN A 305 -13.31 -0.38 46.05
N LEU A 306 -13.28 0.34 44.93
CA LEU A 306 -12.39 0.05 43.81
C LEU A 306 -10.90 0.17 44.19
N GLN A 307 -10.55 1.16 45.02
CA GLN A 307 -9.19 1.30 45.53
C GLN A 307 -8.82 0.15 46.48
N SER A 308 -9.73 -0.26 47.37
CA SER A 308 -9.52 -1.43 48.24
C SER A 308 -9.30 -2.71 47.43
N VAL A 309 -10.15 -2.97 46.44
CA VAL A 309 -10.02 -4.11 45.51
C VAL A 309 -8.67 -4.07 44.80
N ARG A 310 -8.23 -2.89 44.33
CA ARG A 310 -6.95 -2.74 43.62
C ARG A 310 -5.75 -3.06 44.51
N VAL A 311 -5.74 -2.59 45.75
CA VAL A 311 -4.60 -2.79 46.66
C VAL A 311 -4.55 -4.23 47.15
N VAL A 312 -5.68 -4.78 47.62
CA VAL A 312 -5.72 -6.14 48.18
C VAL A 312 -5.45 -7.19 47.10
N ASN A 313 -6.20 -7.17 45.99
CA ASN A 313 -6.01 -8.14 44.92
C ASN A 313 -4.70 -7.93 44.18
N GLY A 314 -4.22 -6.69 44.09
CA GLY A 314 -2.92 -6.36 43.52
C GLY A 314 -1.77 -6.94 44.35
N ALA A 315 -1.84 -6.86 45.68
CA ALA A 315 -0.84 -7.46 46.58
C ALA A 315 -0.80 -8.99 46.44
N ILE A 316 -1.98 -9.64 46.41
CA ILE A 316 -2.08 -11.10 46.21
C ILE A 316 -1.48 -11.49 44.85
N ALA A 317 -1.84 -10.78 43.78
CA ALA A 317 -1.32 -11.06 42.44
C ALA A 317 0.21 -10.88 42.38
N MET A 318 0.75 -9.84 43.00
CA MET A 318 2.21 -9.60 43.06
C MET A 318 2.95 -10.73 43.77
N VAL A 319 2.44 -11.23 44.91
CA VAL A 319 3.05 -12.36 45.63
C VAL A 319 3.10 -13.61 44.75
N VAL A 320 1.97 -13.97 44.13
CA VAL A 320 1.90 -15.16 43.27
C VAL A 320 2.83 -15.04 42.06
N ILE A 321 2.85 -13.89 41.38
CA ILE A 321 3.73 -13.65 40.23
C ILE A 321 5.19 -13.77 40.63
N VAL A 322 5.60 -13.16 41.75
CA VAL A 322 6.99 -13.19 42.22
C VAL A 322 7.43 -14.62 42.52
N ILE A 323 6.62 -15.40 43.25
CA ILE A 323 6.92 -16.82 43.54
C ILE A 323 7.04 -17.63 42.24
N CYS A 324 6.15 -17.40 41.27
CA CYS A 324 6.20 -18.10 39.99
C CYS A 324 7.47 -17.76 39.18
N LEU A 325 7.85 -16.47 39.14
CA LEU A 325 9.09 -16.02 38.48
C LEU A 325 10.34 -16.54 39.18
N GLU A 326 10.32 -16.67 40.51
CA GLU A 326 11.42 -17.26 41.27
C GLU A 326 11.68 -18.70 40.88
N VAL A 327 10.63 -19.54 40.91
CA VAL A 327 10.72 -20.96 40.56
C VAL A 327 11.12 -21.13 39.10
N ARG A 328 10.49 -20.36 38.19
CA ARG A 328 10.66 -20.55 36.74
C ARG A 328 11.94 -19.95 36.18
N VAL A 329 12.34 -18.76 36.65
CA VAL A 329 13.42 -17.96 36.05
C VAL A 329 14.63 -17.89 36.98
N VAL A 330 14.44 -17.45 38.22
CA VAL A 330 15.57 -17.11 39.10
C VAL A 330 16.32 -18.36 39.55
N PHE A 331 15.65 -19.33 40.15
CA PHE A 331 16.31 -20.55 40.62
C PHE A 331 16.68 -21.49 39.49
N ARG A 332 15.87 -21.55 38.43
CA ARG A 332 16.15 -22.43 37.27
C ARG A 332 17.32 -21.93 36.42
N SER A 333 17.35 -20.64 36.07
CA SER A 333 18.37 -20.09 35.16
C SER A 333 19.54 -19.45 35.88
N PHE A 334 19.31 -18.81 37.04
CA PHE A 334 20.33 -18.06 37.77
C PHE A 334 20.77 -18.70 39.09
N GLY A 335 20.28 -19.90 39.42
CA GLY A 335 20.58 -20.58 40.69
C GLY A 335 22.08 -20.73 40.96
N LYS A 336 22.90 -20.92 39.92
CA LYS A 336 24.37 -21.05 40.03
C LYS A 336 25.09 -19.75 40.38
N TYR A 337 24.46 -18.60 40.16
CA TYR A 337 25.03 -17.28 40.46
C TYR A 337 24.64 -16.77 41.85
N ILE A 338 23.67 -17.43 42.51
CA ILE A 338 23.28 -17.11 43.87
C ILE A 338 24.31 -17.71 44.81
N GLN A 339 25.13 -16.85 45.43
CA GLN A 339 26.23 -17.29 46.29
C GLN A 339 25.78 -17.69 47.71
N VAL A 340 24.52 -17.43 48.05
CA VAL A 340 23.94 -17.74 49.37
C VAL A 340 23.42 -19.18 49.40
N PRO A 341 23.74 -19.99 50.44
CA PRO A 341 23.20 -21.35 50.56
C PRO A 341 21.71 -21.36 50.96
N PRO A 342 20.95 -22.41 50.58
CA PRO A 342 19.60 -22.62 51.08
C PRO A 342 19.59 -22.91 52.59
N PRO A 343 18.56 -22.47 53.36
CA PRO A 343 17.29 -21.87 52.91
C PRO A 343 17.29 -20.34 52.80
N LEU A 344 18.39 -19.66 53.17
CA LEU A 344 18.47 -18.20 53.19
C LEU A 344 18.38 -17.58 51.78
N ASN A 345 18.79 -18.31 50.75
CA ASN A 345 18.63 -17.90 49.36
C ASN A 345 17.17 -17.62 48.99
N TYR A 346 16.23 -18.49 49.38
CA TYR A 346 14.81 -18.32 49.09
C TYR A 346 14.28 -17.06 49.77
N LEU A 347 14.55 -16.89 51.07
CA LEU A 347 14.09 -15.72 51.82
C LEU A 347 14.64 -14.41 51.24
N LEU A 348 15.95 -14.33 50.99
CA LEU A 348 16.57 -13.10 50.50
C LEU A 348 16.14 -12.77 49.07
N VAL A 349 16.06 -13.76 48.18
CA VAL A 349 15.55 -13.56 46.81
C VAL A 349 14.10 -13.05 46.85
N THR A 350 13.22 -13.68 47.63
CA THR A 350 11.82 -13.24 47.75
C THR A 350 11.71 -11.85 48.36
N MET A 351 12.48 -11.54 49.41
CA MET A 351 12.50 -10.19 49.99
C MET A 351 12.92 -9.14 48.97
N THR A 352 13.87 -9.45 48.09
CA THR A 352 14.35 -8.50 47.07
C THR A 352 13.34 -8.27 45.96
N LEU A 353 12.78 -9.33 45.39
CA LEU A 353 11.86 -9.27 44.27
C LEU A 353 10.49 -8.74 44.70
N LEU A 354 9.95 -9.23 45.82
CA LEU A 354 8.68 -8.77 46.36
C LEU A 354 8.79 -7.34 46.87
N GLY A 355 9.86 -7.00 47.58
CA GLY A 355 10.08 -5.65 48.08
C GLY A 355 10.29 -4.63 46.96
N GLY A 356 11.04 -5.00 45.91
CA GLY A 356 11.19 -4.18 44.70
C GLY A 356 9.87 -4.01 43.95
N GLY A 357 9.12 -5.10 43.75
CA GLY A 357 7.81 -5.09 43.09
C GLY A 357 6.76 -4.29 43.86
N ALA A 358 6.70 -4.44 45.19
CA ALA A 358 5.83 -3.66 46.06
C ALA A 358 6.20 -2.17 46.06
N GLY A 359 7.50 -1.84 46.06
CA GLY A 359 7.97 -0.47 45.93
C GLY A 359 7.57 0.18 44.61
N ALA A 360 7.72 -0.55 43.49
CA ALA A 360 7.25 -0.10 42.19
C ALA A 360 5.72 0.07 42.15
N GLY A 361 4.95 -0.89 42.65
CA GLY A 361 3.49 -0.83 42.72
C GLY A 361 2.98 0.35 43.56
N ALA A 362 3.57 0.58 44.73
CA ALA A 362 3.24 1.72 45.60
C ALA A 362 3.52 3.07 44.92
N SER A 363 4.59 3.16 44.13
CA SER A 363 4.93 4.37 43.35
C SER A 363 3.94 4.62 42.22
N VAL A 364 3.51 3.57 41.50
CA VAL A 364 2.55 3.66 40.39
C VAL A 364 1.15 4.05 40.89
N LEU A 365 0.76 3.55 42.07
CA LEU A 365 -0.51 3.87 42.70
C LEU A 365 -0.49 5.20 43.46
N GLY A 366 0.67 5.87 43.57
CA GLY A 366 0.81 7.16 44.26
C GLY A 366 0.63 7.10 45.77
N MET A 367 0.83 5.93 46.40
CA MET A 367 0.60 5.71 47.84
C MET A 367 1.71 6.26 48.75
N VAL A 368 2.79 6.80 48.17
CA VAL A 368 4.01 7.26 48.86
C VAL A 368 3.90 8.70 49.39
N SER A 369 2.69 9.24 49.57
CA SER A 369 2.46 10.63 49.96
C SER A 369 2.34 10.87 51.48
N GLY A 370 2.00 9.84 52.27
CA GLY A 370 1.81 9.96 53.71
C GLY A 370 3.11 9.87 54.51
N GLY A 371 3.19 10.54 55.66
CA GLY A 371 4.37 10.52 56.54
C GLY A 371 4.76 9.10 56.96
N PHE A 372 3.80 8.31 57.47
CA PHE A 372 4.03 6.91 57.86
C PHE A 372 4.38 6.00 56.67
N SER A 373 3.65 6.10 55.55
CA SER A 373 3.93 5.29 54.36
C SER A 373 5.28 5.62 53.72
N SER A 374 5.73 6.87 53.82
CA SER A 374 7.05 7.29 53.35
C SER A 374 8.20 6.72 54.19
N VAL A 375 8.02 6.60 55.51
CA VAL A 375 9.02 5.99 56.42
C VAL A 375 9.12 4.49 56.16
N VAL A 376 7.97 3.81 56.04
CA VAL A 376 7.92 2.37 55.70
C VAL A 376 8.57 2.10 54.34
N PHE A 377 8.27 2.92 53.32
CA PHE A 377 8.89 2.81 52.00
C PHE A 377 10.42 3.00 52.06
N THR A 378 10.90 3.95 52.86
CA THR A 378 12.33 4.23 53.02
C THR A 378 13.05 3.10 53.73
N GLY A 379 12.48 2.56 54.82
CA GLY A 379 13.03 1.39 55.51
C GLY A 379 13.07 0.15 54.61
N LEU A 380 11.97 -0.12 53.89
CA LEU A 380 11.88 -1.25 52.96
C LEU A 380 12.92 -1.16 51.84
N ALA A 381 13.12 0.02 51.24
CA ALA A 381 14.11 0.21 50.18
C ALA A 381 15.55 -0.06 50.64
N GLY A 382 15.89 0.32 51.89
CA GLY A 382 17.19 0.00 52.49
C GLY A 382 17.38 -1.51 52.69
N VAL A 383 16.38 -2.19 53.25
CA VAL A 383 16.39 -3.65 53.48
C VAL A 383 16.48 -4.42 52.16
N VAL A 384 15.68 -4.05 51.16
CA VAL A 384 15.69 -4.66 49.83
C VAL A 384 17.04 -4.51 49.14
N SER A 385 17.66 -3.34 49.22
CA SER A 385 18.98 -3.11 48.61
C SER A 385 20.10 -3.89 49.30
N ALA A 386 20.05 -4.03 50.64
CA ALA A 386 20.99 -4.86 51.38
C ALA A 386 20.82 -6.36 51.07
N ALA A 387 19.58 -6.85 51.07
CA ALA A 387 19.27 -8.23 50.72
C ALA A 387 19.72 -8.57 49.29
N GLY A 388 19.52 -7.66 48.33
CA GLY A 388 19.91 -7.86 46.92
C GLY A 388 21.41 -7.95 46.75
N ALA A 389 22.16 -7.11 47.47
CA ALA A 389 23.62 -7.17 47.46
C ALA A 389 24.15 -8.50 48.01
N ILE A 390 23.53 -9.04 49.07
CA ILE A 390 23.90 -10.34 49.64
C ILE A 390 23.61 -11.48 48.67
N VAL A 391 22.45 -11.47 48.00
CA VAL A 391 22.09 -12.49 46.99
C VAL A 391 23.11 -12.55 45.84
N VAL A 392 23.58 -11.38 45.40
CA VAL A 392 24.54 -11.22 44.30
C VAL A 392 25.98 -11.57 44.74
N GLY A 393 26.24 -11.75 46.04
CA GLY A 393 27.55 -12.11 46.57
C GLY A 393 28.43 -10.95 47.01
N PHE A 394 27.87 -9.74 47.17
CA PHE A 394 28.63 -8.57 47.63
C PHE A 394 29.20 -8.81 49.04
N PRO A 395 30.46 -8.42 49.32
CA PRO A 395 31.09 -8.73 50.60
C PRO A 395 30.30 -8.15 51.78
N LEU A 396 30.07 -8.98 52.81
CA LEU A 396 29.25 -8.63 53.97
C LEU A 396 29.70 -7.33 54.67
N LEU A 397 31.00 -7.08 54.72
CA LEU A 397 31.60 -5.88 55.31
C LEU A 397 31.14 -4.59 54.61
N PHE A 398 30.84 -4.65 53.32
CA PHE A 398 30.45 -3.49 52.51
C PHE A 398 28.94 -3.39 52.28
N THR A 399 28.12 -4.30 52.82
CA THR A 399 26.64 -4.24 52.79
C THR A 399 25.99 -2.93 53.27
N PRO A 400 26.58 -2.11 54.17
CA PRO A 400 26.01 -0.78 54.46
C PRO A 400 25.99 0.15 53.24
N LEU A 401 26.90 0.01 52.27
CA LEU A 401 26.93 0.84 51.07
C LEU A 401 25.67 0.65 50.19
N PRO A 402 25.27 -0.58 49.83
CA PRO A 402 23.98 -0.86 49.21
C PRO A 402 22.78 -0.36 50.02
N ALA A 403 22.77 -0.56 51.34
CA ALA A 403 21.66 -0.11 52.19
C ALA A 403 21.50 1.42 52.11
N VAL A 404 22.61 2.15 52.17
CA VAL A 404 22.66 3.61 52.03
C VAL A 404 22.20 4.05 50.63
N ALA A 405 22.57 3.31 49.57
CA ALA A 405 22.08 3.58 48.22
C ALA A 405 20.54 3.48 48.14
N GLY A 406 19.95 2.41 48.69
CA GLY A 406 18.49 2.22 48.76
C GLY A 406 17.78 3.31 49.56
N LEU A 407 18.38 3.77 50.67
CA LEU A 407 17.85 4.89 51.47
C LEU A 407 17.87 6.21 50.69
N TYR A 408 18.94 6.50 49.96
CA TYR A 408 19.04 7.71 49.13
C TYR A 408 18.07 7.68 47.94
N PHE A 409 17.84 6.50 47.36
CA PHE A 409 16.80 6.30 46.34
C PHE A 409 15.40 6.58 46.90
N ALA A 410 15.05 6.04 48.06
CA ALA A 410 13.75 6.30 48.68
C ALA A 410 13.58 7.75 49.14
N ARG A 411 14.65 8.39 49.64
CA ARG A 411 14.68 9.84 49.94
C ARG A 411 14.43 10.68 48.69
N PHE A 412 14.93 10.25 47.53
CA PHE A 412 14.63 10.93 46.27
C PHE A 412 13.13 10.89 45.94
N PHE A 413 12.45 9.75 46.09
CA PHE A 413 10.99 9.67 45.82
C PHE A 413 10.14 10.46 46.81
N THR A 414 10.54 10.50 48.08
CA THR A 414 9.79 11.17 49.15
C THR A 414 10.05 12.67 49.23
N LYS A 415 11.32 13.09 49.17
CA LYS A 415 11.76 14.49 49.33
C LYS A 415 12.09 15.21 48.02
N LYS A 416 12.13 14.49 46.89
CA LYS A 416 12.49 15.02 45.55
C LYS A 416 13.85 15.74 45.50
N SER A 417 14.79 15.36 46.37
CA SER A 417 16.12 15.96 46.42
C SER A 417 17.05 15.42 45.34
N VAL A 418 17.56 16.30 44.47
CA VAL A 418 18.51 15.92 43.40
C VAL A 418 19.85 15.36 43.95
N PRO A 419 20.46 15.90 45.03
CA PRO A 419 21.72 15.37 45.56
C PRO A 419 21.63 13.92 46.04
N SER A 420 20.49 13.53 46.64
CA SER A 420 20.29 12.13 47.06
C SER A 420 20.23 11.18 45.87
N TYR A 421 19.71 11.64 44.72
CA TYR A 421 19.71 10.83 43.50
C TYR A 421 21.14 10.61 42.98
N PHE A 422 21.97 11.66 42.93
CA PHE A 422 23.38 11.50 42.52
C PHE A 422 24.18 10.60 43.48
N ALA A 423 23.93 10.69 44.78
CA ALA A 423 24.52 9.78 45.77
C ALA A 423 24.10 8.32 45.52
N PHE A 424 22.82 8.07 45.21
CA PHE A 424 22.33 6.76 44.80
C PHE A 424 23.02 6.26 43.52
N VAL A 425 23.13 7.09 42.49
CA VAL A 425 23.78 6.72 41.22
C VAL A 425 25.26 6.38 41.41
N ALA A 426 25.98 7.15 42.23
CA ALA A 426 27.38 6.88 42.53
C ALA A 426 27.56 5.52 43.23
N LEU A 427 26.80 5.28 44.31
CA LEU A 427 26.88 4.01 45.05
C LEU A 427 26.38 2.82 44.22
N GLY A 428 25.29 2.98 43.46
CA GLY A 428 24.76 1.96 42.57
C GLY A 428 25.72 1.62 41.42
N SER A 429 26.39 2.63 40.83
CA SER A 429 27.40 2.40 39.80
C SER A 429 28.59 1.58 40.31
N LEU A 430 29.04 1.83 41.54
CA LEU A 430 30.12 1.07 42.17
C LEU A 430 29.72 -0.41 42.34
N MET A 431 28.47 -0.68 42.73
CA MET A 431 27.95 -2.05 42.83
C MET A 431 27.91 -2.76 41.47
N VAL A 432 27.44 -2.08 40.42
CA VAL A 432 27.40 -2.64 39.06
C VAL A 432 28.82 -2.93 38.55
N ILE A 433 29.76 -2.00 38.74
CA ILE A 433 31.17 -2.18 38.36
C ILE A 433 31.74 -3.40 39.08
N TRP A 434 31.58 -3.49 40.40
CA TRP A 434 32.07 -4.61 41.19
C TRP A 434 31.50 -5.95 40.70
N PHE A 435 30.17 -6.01 40.48
CA PHE A 435 29.51 -7.24 40.03
C PHE A 435 30.05 -7.72 38.68
N VAL A 436 30.14 -6.83 37.69
CA VAL A 436 30.63 -7.17 36.35
C VAL A 436 32.11 -7.53 36.38
N MET A 437 32.92 -6.79 37.16
CA MET A 437 34.34 -7.08 37.32
C MET A 437 34.58 -8.44 37.95
N HIS A 438 33.89 -8.75 39.04
CA HIS A 438 34.11 -9.99 39.79
C HIS A 438 33.65 -11.24 39.03
N ASN A 439 32.54 -11.16 38.28
CA ASN A 439 31.95 -12.34 37.63
C ASN A 439 32.42 -12.58 36.19
N TYR A 440 32.69 -11.52 35.41
CA TYR A 440 32.84 -11.65 33.96
C TYR A 440 34.14 -11.08 33.37
N TRP A 441 34.81 -10.17 34.07
CA TRP A 441 35.90 -9.38 33.47
C TRP A 441 37.20 -10.15 33.25
N ASP A 442 37.45 -11.16 34.09
CA ASP A 442 38.65 -12.00 34.00
C ASP A 442 38.44 -13.25 33.12
N LEU A 443 37.22 -13.44 32.58
CA LEU A 443 36.94 -14.52 31.64
C LEU A 443 37.49 -14.17 30.25
N ASN A 444 38.43 -14.99 29.76
CA ASN A 444 39.03 -14.86 28.43
C ASN A 444 38.16 -15.50 27.34
N ILE A 445 36.91 -15.06 27.22
CA ILE A 445 35.97 -15.53 26.19
C ILE A 445 35.90 -14.48 25.07
N TRP A 446 35.89 -14.94 23.82
CA TRP A 446 35.67 -14.09 22.66
C TRP A 446 34.19 -14.17 22.24
N LEU A 447 33.51 -13.04 22.21
CA LEU A 447 32.07 -12.94 21.99
C LEU A 447 31.75 -11.75 21.07
N ALA A 448 30.88 -11.92 20.09
CA ALA A 448 30.42 -10.83 19.21
C ALA A 448 31.56 -10.03 18.52
N GLY A 449 32.66 -10.71 18.20
CA GLY A 449 33.82 -10.13 17.52
C GLY A 449 34.79 -9.37 18.41
N MET A 450 34.65 -9.44 19.74
CA MET A 450 35.49 -8.76 20.72
C MET A 450 35.76 -9.63 21.95
N PHE A 451 36.81 -9.30 22.72
CA PHE A 451 37.02 -9.93 24.03
C PHE A 451 35.92 -9.52 25.03
N LEU A 452 35.44 -10.47 25.84
CA LEU A 452 34.40 -10.25 26.85
C LEU A 452 34.74 -9.10 27.80
N LYS A 453 36.03 -8.91 28.13
CA LYS A 453 36.52 -7.78 28.93
C LYS A 453 36.21 -6.42 28.32
N SER A 454 36.42 -6.25 27.02
CA SER A 454 36.06 -5.01 26.30
C SER A 454 34.55 -4.81 26.26
N PHE A 455 33.82 -5.91 26.13
CA PHE A 455 32.36 -5.90 26.14
C PHE A 455 31.77 -5.50 27.51
N CYS A 456 32.33 -6.02 28.61
CA CYS A 456 31.98 -5.66 29.97
C CYS A 456 32.14 -4.15 30.23
N LYS A 457 33.21 -3.53 29.69
CA LYS A 457 33.41 -2.06 29.77
C LYS A 457 32.27 -1.29 29.11
N LEU A 458 31.80 -1.74 27.94
CA LEU A 458 30.70 -1.11 27.22
C LEU A 458 29.38 -1.24 27.98
N ILE A 459 29.05 -2.44 28.49
CA ILE A 459 27.84 -2.64 29.30
C ILE A 459 27.86 -1.75 30.55
N VAL A 460 28.96 -1.75 31.29
CA VAL A 460 29.10 -0.94 32.51
C VAL A 460 28.93 0.54 32.17
N ALA A 461 29.58 1.04 31.12
CA ALA A 461 29.38 2.41 30.65
C ALA A 461 27.91 2.69 30.29
N ASN A 462 27.23 1.75 29.63
CA ASN A 462 25.83 1.91 29.26
C ASN A 462 24.91 2.04 30.47
N ILE A 463 25.10 1.17 31.47
CA ILE A 463 24.29 1.12 32.69
C ILE A 463 24.50 2.41 33.51
N ILE A 464 25.75 2.86 33.63
CA ILE A 464 26.08 4.11 34.33
C ILE A 464 25.39 5.30 33.65
N ILE A 465 25.50 5.42 32.33
CA ILE A 465 24.84 6.51 31.59
C ILE A 465 23.31 6.44 31.79
N ALA A 466 22.71 5.25 31.72
CA ALA A 466 21.28 5.04 31.93
C ALA A 466 20.81 5.47 33.34
N MET A 467 21.63 5.23 34.38
CA MET A 467 21.33 5.67 35.74
C MET A 467 21.54 7.18 35.94
N VAL A 468 22.48 7.80 35.24
CA VAL A 468 22.75 9.25 35.36
C VAL A 468 21.67 10.10 34.70
N ILE A 469 21.16 9.67 33.53
CA ILE A 469 20.21 10.42 32.70
C ILE A 469 18.98 10.95 33.47
N PRO A 470 18.22 10.13 34.25
CA PRO A 470 17.03 10.65 34.94
C PRO A 470 17.35 11.75 35.96
N GLY A 471 18.55 11.72 36.55
CA GLY A 471 19.04 12.77 37.45
C GLY A 471 19.36 14.06 36.70
N LEU A 472 19.98 13.95 35.52
CA LEU A 472 20.24 15.10 34.65
C LEU A 472 18.95 15.76 34.17
N VAL A 473 17.90 14.98 33.91
CA VAL A 473 16.60 15.47 33.42
C VAL A 473 15.89 16.37 34.45
N LEU A 474 16.27 16.29 35.73
CA LEU A 474 15.73 17.11 36.82
C LEU A 474 16.50 18.41 37.06
N LEU A 475 17.66 18.57 36.41
CA LEU A 475 18.45 19.81 36.49
C LEU A 475 17.73 20.97 35.78
N PRO A 476 18.04 22.24 36.15
CA PRO A 476 17.45 23.40 35.49
C PRO A 476 17.78 23.44 34.00
N SER A 477 16.94 24.15 33.23
CA SER A 477 16.94 24.17 31.76
C SER A 477 18.27 24.52 31.09
N LYS A 478 19.16 25.23 31.78
CA LYS A 478 20.52 25.55 31.32
C LYS A 478 21.37 24.29 31.03
N PHE A 479 21.07 23.16 31.69
CA PHE A 479 21.79 21.89 31.54
C PHE A 479 21.08 20.87 30.64
N HIS A 480 20.02 21.26 29.93
CA HIS A 480 19.33 20.36 28.99
C HIS A 480 20.26 19.84 27.87
N PHE A 481 21.31 20.57 27.48
CA PHE A 481 22.27 20.04 26.52
C PHE A 481 22.96 18.76 27.03
N LEU A 482 23.21 18.65 28.34
CA LEU A 482 23.84 17.48 28.93
C LEU A 482 22.91 16.27 28.96
N THR A 483 21.60 16.49 29.14
CA THR A 483 20.58 15.42 29.05
C THR A 483 20.45 14.93 27.61
N GLU A 484 20.45 15.84 26.64
CA GLU A 484 20.41 15.54 25.21
C GLU A 484 21.63 14.73 24.78
N ALA A 485 22.84 15.20 25.12
CA ALA A 485 24.08 14.52 24.82
C ALA A 485 24.16 13.14 25.50
N GLY A 486 23.76 13.05 26.77
CA GLY A 486 23.72 11.78 27.52
C GLY A 486 22.76 10.76 26.90
N MET A 487 21.56 11.19 26.50
CA MET A 487 20.58 10.32 25.82
C MET A 487 21.09 9.83 24.47
N VAL A 488 21.71 10.70 23.67
CA VAL A 488 22.28 10.33 22.36
C VAL A 488 23.45 9.35 22.55
N ALA A 489 24.34 9.60 23.52
CA ALA A 489 25.44 8.70 23.84
C ALA A 489 24.93 7.32 24.29
N HIS A 490 23.91 7.27 25.15
CA HIS A 490 23.27 6.02 25.57
C HIS A 490 22.66 5.27 24.38
N ALA A 491 21.93 5.95 23.51
CA ALA A 491 21.31 5.34 22.34
C ALA A 491 22.36 4.79 21.36
N LEU A 492 23.44 5.54 21.08
CA LEU A 492 24.54 5.10 20.22
C LEU A 492 25.23 3.85 20.78
N LEU A 493 25.52 3.83 22.08
CA LEU A 493 26.21 2.72 22.71
C LEU A 493 25.31 1.48 22.78
N LEU A 494 24.01 1.66 23.03
CA LEU A 494 23.03 0.58 22.96
C LEU A 494 22.86 0.04 21.53
N CYS A 495 22.82 0.90 20.51
CA CYS A 495 22.81 0.47 19.11
C CYS A 495 24.06 -0.35 18.77
N TYR A 496 25.24 0.09 19.20
CA TYR A 496 26.50 -0.63 18.96
C TYR A 496 26.52 -2.01 19.64
N ILE A 497 26.07 -2.10 20.89
CA ILE A 497 26.00 -3.38 21.62
C ILE A 497 25.03 -4.35 20.93
N GLU A 498 23.83 -3.90 20.60
CA GLU A 498 22.81 -4.76 19.96
C GLU A 498 23.21 -5.18 18.55
N ASP A 499 23.80 -4.29 17.74
CA ASP A 499 24.31 -4.61 16.40
C ASP A 499 25.35 -5.73 16.44
N ARG A 500 26.29 -5.66 17.39
CA ARG A 500 27.29 -6.71 17.60
C ARG A 500 26.66 -8.01 18.08
N PHE A 501 25.72 -7.95 19.02
CA PHE A 501 25.09 -9.16 19.53
C PHE A 501 24.22 -9.86 18.49
N PHE A 502 23.43 -9.10 17.73
CA PHE A 502 22.46 -9.64 16.79
C PHE A 502 23.13 -10.03 15.47
N ASN A 503 23.78 -9.10 14.77
CA ASN A 503 24.32 -9.35 13.42
C ASN A 503 25.60 -10.20 13.44
N TYR A 504 26.49 -10.00 14.42
CA TYR A 504 27.73 -10.77 14.45
C TYR A 504 27.47 -12.24 14.77
N SER A 505 26.57 -12.52 15.72
CA SER A 505 26.22 -13.90 16.06
C SER A 505 25.52 -14.59 14.89
N SER A 506 24.59 -13.90 14.21
CA SER A 506 23.88 -14.47 13.07
C SER A 506 24.77 -14.75 11.86
N ILE A 507 25.80 -13.92 11.61
CA ILE A 507 26.67 -14.08 10.42
C ILE A 507 27.71 -15.20 10.62
N TYR A 508 28.26 -15.35 11.83
CA TYR A 508 29.41 -16.25 12.07
C TYR A 508 29.06 -17.58 12.76
N TYR A 509 27.92 -17.67 13.46
CA TYR A 509 27.45 -18.89 14.11
C TYR A 509 26.24 -19.52 13.37
N TYR A 510 26.24 -19.41 12.04
CA TYR A 510 25.22 -19.98 11.15
C TYR A 510 25.38 -21.51 11.14
N GLY A 511 24.74 -22.21 12.09
CA GLY A 511 24.82 -23.68 12.20
C GLY A 511 24.51 -24.28 13.58
N MET A 512 24.36 -23.48 14.63
CA MET A 512 23.83 -23.93 15.93
C MET A 512 22.36 -23.50 16.00
N GLU A 513 21.46 -24.29 15.42
CA GLU A 513 20.06 -23.93 15.11
C GLU A 513 19.20 -23.54 16.33
N ASP A 514 19.62 -23.87 17.56
CA ASP A 514 18.76 -23.73 18.75
C ASP A 514 19.06 -22.52 19.66
N ASP A 515 20.22 -21.85 19.55
CA ASP A 515 20.64 -20.83 20.52
C ASP A 515 20.92 -19.45 19.87
N VAL A 516 19.85 -18.71 19.57
CA VAL A 516 19.96 -17.28 19.22
C VAL A 516 20.48 -16.49 20.42
N MET A 517 21.73 -16.05 20.36
CA MET A 517 22.43 -15.35 21.46
C MET A 517 21.73 -14.06 21.91
N TYR A 518 21.08 -13.33 20.98
CA TYR A 518 20.30 -12.12 21.29
C TYR A 518 18.95 -12.14 20.58
N PRO A 519 17.83 -12.31 21.30
CA PRO A 519 16.53 -12.47 20.68
C PRO A 519 16.02 -11.22 19.95
N SER A 520 15.36 -11.43 18.80
CA SER A 520 14.74 -10.37 17.99
C SER A 520 13.71 -9.53 18.74
N TYR A 521 12.95 -10.15 19.65
CA TYR A 521 11.95 -9.44 20.45
C TYR A 521 12.58 -8.42 21.41
N MET A 522 13.83 -8.59 21.84
CA MET A 522 14.52 -7.61 22.67
C MET A 522 14.85 -6.34 21.88
N VAL A 523 15.30 -6.48 20.62
CA VAL A 523 15.49 -5.34 19.70
C VAL A 523 14.18 -4.58 19.52
N MET A 524 13.07 -5.28 19.31
CA MET A 524 11.75 -4.65 19.19
C MET A 524 11.34 -3.93 20.48
N LEU A 525 11.59 -4.53 21.64
CA LEU A 525 11.23 -3.94 22.93
C LEU A 525 12.05 -2.68 23.22
N THR A 526 13.37 -2.73 23.07
CA THR A 526 14.26 -1.59 23.35
C THR A 526 14.02 -0.43 22.39
N THR A 527 13.68 -0.70 21.12
CA THR A 527 13.31 0.33 20.14
C THR A 527 11.99 1.01 20.48
N LEU A 528 10.95 0.25 20.79
CA LEU A 528 9.63 0.79 21.12
C LEU A 528 9.66 1.59 22.43
N ILE A 529 10.33 1.07 23.47
CA ILE A 529 10.50 1.79 24.74
C ILE A 529 11.31 3.06 24.52
N GLY A 530 12.42 3.00 23.77
CA GLY A 530 13.23 4.17 23.43
C GLY A 530 12.41 5.26 22.74
N LEU A 531 11.63 4.91 21.72
CA LEU A 531 10.74 5.86 21.03
C LEU A 531 9.63 6.41 21.93
N ALA A 532 9.06 5.59 22.82
CA ALA A 532 8.05 6.03 23.78
C ALA A 532 8.62 7.04 24.79
N VAL A 533 9.83 6.80 25.30
CA VAL A 533 10.54 7.71 26.20
C VAL A 533 10.86 9.03 25.50
N VAL A 534 11.41 9.00 24.29
CA VAL A 534 11.70 10.22 23.49
C VAL A 534 10.44 11.05 23.27
N ARG A 535 9.32 10.42 22.90
CA ARG A 535 8.03 11.11 22.72
C ARG A 535 7.51 11.73 24.01
N ARG A 536 7.63 11.04 25.14
CA ARG A 536 7.21 11.55 26.45
C ARG A 536 8.06 12.74 26.88
N LEU A 537 9.38 12.65 26.75
CA LEU A 537 10.30 13.74 27.09
C LEU A 537 10.13 14.97 26.19
N LEU A 538 9.75 14.78 24.91
CA LEU A 538 9.35 15.88 24.02
C LEU A 538 8.04 16.54 24.46
N ALA A 539 7.04 15.74 24.85
CA ALA A 539 5.74 16.27 25.32
C ALA A 539 5.91 17.11 26.59
N ASP A 540 6.81 16.67 27.48
CA ASP A 540 7.18 17.38 28.71
C ASP A 540 8.17 18.54 28.46
N ARG A 541 8.56 18.80 27.20
CA ARG A 541 9.51 19.84 26.75
C ARG A 541 10.89 19.78 27.42
N ARG A 542 11.36 18.57 27.78
CA ARG A 542 12.66 18.36 28.42
C ARG A 542 13.82 18.09 27.45
N ILE A 543 13.50 17.81 26.18
CA ILE A 543 14.46 17.54 25.09
C ILE A 543 14.10 18.44 23.91
N GLY A 544 15.11 19.01 23.24
CA GLY A 544 14.99 19.81 22.04
C GLY A 544 14.70 18.99 20.77
N SER A 545 14.21 19.67 19.72
CA SER A 545 13.83 19.02 18.46
C SER A 545 14.99 18.31 17.73
N LYS A 546 16.22 18.83 17.86
CA LYS A 546 17.42 18.23 17.27
C LYS A 546 17.78 16.87 17.89
N ALA A 547 17.76 16.79 19.21
CA ALA A 547 18.03 15.55 19.92
C ALA A 547 16.92 14.51 19.68
N VAL A 548 15.65 14.93 19.65
CA VAL A 548 14.54 14.04 19.26
C VAL A 548 14.76 13.46 17.88
N TRP A 549 15.12 14.28 16.89
CA TRP A 549 15.39 13.83 15.54
C TRP A 549 16.46 12.74 15.50
N ILE A 550 17.64 12.98 16.10
CA ILE A 550 18.73 12.00 16.16
C ILE A 550 18.29 10.71 16.87
N LEU A 551 17.67 10.82 18.04
CA LEU A 551 17.23 9.66 18.82
C LEU A 551 16.17 8.85 18.07
N THR A 552 15.22 9.50 17.39
CA THR A 552 14.23 8.79 16.59
C THR A 552 14.87 8.01 15.46
N CYS A 553 15.86 8.59 14.76
CA CYS A 553 16.59 7.90 13.69
C CYS A 553 17.39 6.71 14.21
N LEU A 554 18.11 6.86 15.33
CA LEU A 554 18.91 5.78 15.94
C LEU A 554 18.03 4.62 16.40
N TYR A 555 16.92 4.88 17.10
CA TYR A 555 16.02 3.80 17.52
C TYR A 555 15.29 3.15 16.34
N SER A 556 14.90 3.90 15.31
CA SER A 556 14.28 3.28 14.13
C SER A 556 15.27 2.48 13.29
N ALA A 557 16.55 2.86 13.24
CA ALA A 557 17.59 2.16 12.48
C ALA A 557 17.80 0.71 12.95
N LYS A 558 17.65 0.47 14.26
CA LYS A 558 17.72 -0.88 14.84
C LYS A 558 16.72 -1.87 14.22
N LEU A 559 15.56 -1.40 13.78
CA LEU A 559 14.55 -2.27 13.15
C LEU A 559 15.06 -2.88 11.84
N ALA A 560 16.04 -2.26 11.17
CA ALA A 560 16.62 -2.80 9.95
C ALA A 560 17.34 -4.14 10.20
N MET A 561 17.90 -4.36 11.40
CA MET A 561 18.56 -5.62 11.76
C MET A 561 17.62 -6.83 11.63
N LEU A 562 16.31 -6.63 11.86
CA LEU A 562 15.33 -7.71 11.82
C LEU A 562 15.03 -8.22 10.41
N PHE A 563 15.34 -7.41 9.40
CA PHE A 563 15.02 -7.72 8.00
C PHE A 563 16.23 -8.21 7.22
N LEU A 564 17.43 -7.68 7.50
CA LEU A 564 18.63 -8.03 6.77
C LEU A 564 19.83 -8.12 7.72
N SER A 565 20.55 -9.24 7.66
CA SER A 565 21.77 -9.47 8.44
C SER A 565 23.00 -9.03 7.65
N SER A 566 23.44 -7.79 7.86
CA SER A 566 24.68 -7.26 7.26
C SER A 566 25.54 -6.54 8.31
N LYS A 567 26.87 -6.59 8.14
CA LYS A 567 27.87 -6.14 9.13
C LYS A 567 27.71 -4.67 9.56
N SER A 568 27.09 -3.83 8.75
CA SER A 568 26.98 -2.38 9.00
C SER A 568 25.55 -1.83 8.92
N ILE A 569 24.53 -2.70 8.93
CA ILE A 569 23.17 -2.31 8.61
C ILE A 569 22.59 -1.23 9.53
N VAL A 570 22.86 -1.29 10.84
CA VAL A 570 22.36 -0.28 11.79
C VAL A 570 22.93 1.10 11.48
N TRP A 571 24.21 1.18 11.17
CA TRP A 571 24.91 2.44 10.90
C TRP A 571 24.50 3.03 9.56
N VAL A 572 24.36 2.19 8.54
CA VAL A 572 23.90 2.59 7.21
C VAL A 572 22.44 3.06 7.26
N SER A 573 21.55 2.31 7.90
CA SER A 573 20.15 2.71 8.06
C SER A 573 20.01 3.97 8.90
N ALA A 574 20.81 4.15 9.95
CA ALA A 574 20.86 5.39 10.72
C ALA A 574 21.31 6.58 9.86
N ALA A 575 22.36 6.41 9.04
CA ALA A 575 22.85 7.45 8.14
C ALA A 575 21.80 7.86 7.10
N LEU A 576 21.13 6.88 6.46
CA LEU A 576 20.03 7.14 5.51
C LEU A 576 18.85 7.84 6.20
N LEU A 577 18.41 7.36 7.37
CA LEU A 577 17.32 7.97 8.12
C LEU A 577 17.65 9.41 8.53
N LEU A 578 18.89 9.68 8.96
CA LEU A 578 19.36 11.04 9.26
C LEU A 578 19.38 11.92 8.01
N ALA A 579 19.71 11.39 6.83
CA ALA A 579 19.67 12.18 5.60
C ALA A 579 18.24 12.55 5.16
N VAL A 580 17.28 11.61 5.25
CA VAL A 580 15.92 11.77 4.70
C VAL A 580 14.94 12.48 5.64
N SER A 581 15.06 12.27 6.96
CA SER A 581 14.07 12.74 7.95
C SER A 581 14.08 14.23 8.35
N PRO A 582 15.12 15.07 8.10
CA PRO A 582 15.13 16.50 8.48
C PRO A 582 13.89 17.30 8.06
N PRO A 583 13.36 17.18 6.82
CA PRO A 583 12.15 17.91 6.41
C PRO A 583 10.91 17.51 7.21
N LEU A 584 10.85 16.28 7.71
CA LEU A 584 9.69 15.75 8.44
C LEU A 584 9.73 16.09 9.93
N LEU A 585 10.92 16.10 10.53
CA LEU A 585 11.11 16.15 11.98
C LEU A 585 11.66 17.48 12.49
N LEU A 586 12.59 18.13 11.77
CA LEU A 586 13.25 19.36 12.24
C LEU A 586 12.49 20.64 11.87
N TYR A 587 11.99 20.72 10.64
CA TYR A 587 11.38 21.94 10.10
C TYR A 587 9.84 22.00 10.24
N LYS A 588 9.24 21.02 10.93
CA LYS A 588 7.79 20.92 11.09
C LYS A 588 7.27 21.89 12.17
N GLU A 589 6.99 23.14 11.79
CA GLU A 589 6.21 24.06 12.64
C GLU A 589 4.70 23.86 12.42
N LYS A 590 3.98 23.49 13.49
CA LYS A 590 2.53 23.22 13.45
C LYS A 590 1.65 24.47 13.28
N SER A 591 2.22 25.68 13.31
CA SER A 591 1.47 26.94 13.42
C SER A 591 1.44 27.82 12.17
N LYS A 592 2.23 27.53 11.13
CA LYS A 592 2.23 28.34 9.90
C LYS A 592 2.23 27.44 8.66
N SER A 593 1.29 27.70 7.75
CA SER A 593 1.13 26.99 6.47
C SER A 593 2.25 27.28 5.45
N ALA A 594 3.19 28.17 5.77
CA ALA A 594 4.26 28.59 4.87
C ALA A 594 5.63 28.10 5.40
N SER A 595 6.35 27.41 4.52
CA SER A 595 7.70 26.87 4.69
C SER A 595 8.74 27.93 5.06
N LYS A 596 9.61 27.63 6.03
CA LYS A 596 10.76 28.47 6.44
C LYS A 596 12.09 28.07 5.77
N MET A 597 12.13 26.99 5.00
CA MET A 597 13.40 26.43 4.52
C MET A 597 13.95 27.22 3.34
N LYS A 598 15.17 27.75 3.46
CA LYS A 598 15.80 28.53 2.39
C LYS A 598 16.15 27.63 1.20
N PRO A 599 16.11 28.12 -0.05
CA PRO A 599 16.43 27.32 -1.24
C PRO A 599 17.79 26.61 -1.15
N TRP A 600 18.84 27.31 -0.69
CA TRP A 600 20.17 26.72 -0.47
C TRP A 600 20.15 25.51 0.47
N GLN A 601 19.33 25.57 1.54
CA GLN A 601 19.19 24.44 2.47
C GLN A 601 18.49 23.25 1.78
N GLY A 602 17.55 23.51 0.87
CA GLY A 602 16.92 22.48 0.03
C GLY A 602 17.93 21.73 -0.82
N TYR A 603 18.77 22.47 -1.54
CA TYR A 603 19.84 21.87 -2.35
C TYR A 603 20.88 21.13 -1.50
N SER A 604 21.28 21.68 -0.34
CA SER A 604 22.23 20.99 0.54
C SER A 604 21.65 19.69 1.09
N HIS A 605 20.38 19.66 1.49
CA HIS A 605 19.74 18.42 1.95
C HIS A 605 19.59 17.40 0.82
N ALA A 606 19.25 17.82 -0.40
CA ALA A 606 19.22 16.93 -1.56
C ALA A 606 20.61 16.34 -1.88
N ALA A 607 21.68 17.14 -1.78
CA ALA A 607 23.05 16.67 -1.96
C ALA A 607 23.46 15.67 -0.88
N VAL A 608 23.12 15.93 0.39
CA VAL A 608 23.36 14.99 1.50
C VAL A 608 22.62 13.68 1.28
N VAL A 609 21.37 13.72 0.82
CA VAL A 609 20.60 12.52 0.46
C VAL A 609 21.32 11.73 -0.65
N ALA A 610 21.72 12.37 -1.74
CA ALA A 610 22.42 11.71 -2.84
C ALA A 610 23.74 11.05 -2.39
N ILE A 611 24.55 11.77 -1.60
CA ILE A 611 25.81 11.25 -1.05
C ILE A 611 25.54 10.08 -0.10
N SER A 612 24.51 10.18 0.74
CA SER A 612 24.16 9.11 1.69
C SER A 612 23.72 7.83 0.99
N VAL A 613 22.86 7.92 -0.04
CA VAL A 613 22.42 6.76 -0.82
C VAL A 613 23.61 6.12 -1.54
N TRP A 614 24.50 6.94 -2.12
CA TRP A 614 25.71 6.43 -2.78
C TRP A 614 26.69 5.74 -1.82
N PHE A 615 26.89 6.30 -0.62
CA PHE A 615 27.74 5.70 0.41
C PHE A 615 27.16 4.39 0.93
N CYS A 616 25.83 4.30 1.05
CA CYS A 616 25.10 3.16 1.59
C CYS A 616 24.74 2.09 0.53
N ARG A 617 25.24 2.20 -0.70
CA ARG A 617 24.84 1.36 -1.85
C ARG A 617 24.99 -0.14 -1.62
N GLU A 618 26.06 -0.60 -0.95
CA GLU A 618 26.29 -2.04 -0.73
C GLU A 618 25.12 -2.69 0.01
N THR A 619 24.68 -2.09 1.11
CA THR A 619 23.54 -2.61 1.87
C THR A 619 22.22 -2.52 1.11
N ILE A 620 22.08 -1.53 0.23
CA ILE A 620 20.92 -1.39 -0.64
C ILE A 620 20.91 -2.53 -1.66
N PHE A 621 22.09 -2.91 -2.16
CA PHE A 621 22.27 -4.01 -3.10
C PHE A 621 22.02 -5.36 -2.43
N ASP A 622 22.53 -5.57 -1.21
CA ASP A 622 22.24 -6.75 -0.40
C ASP A 622 20.74 -6.89 -0.13
N ALA A 623 20.07 -5.79 0.24
CA ALA A 623 18.62 -5.77 0.46
C ALA A 623 17.83 -6.10 -0.80
N LEU A 624 18.30 -5.61 -1.96
CA LEU A 624 17.67 -5.86 -3.25
C LEU A 624 17.87 -7.31 -3.71
N GLN A 625 19.05 -7.88 -3.47
CA GLN A 625 19.34 -9.29 -3.73
C GLN A 625 18.50 -10.19 -2.82
N TRP A 626 18.36 -9.85 -1.54
CA TRP A 626 17.49 -10.57 -0.60
C TRP A 626 16.03 -10.56 -1.08
N TRP A 627 15.54 -9.40 -1.53
CA TRP A 627 14.17 -9.29 -2.05
C TRP A 627 13.94 -10.06 -3.35
N ASN A 628 14.89 -10.01 -4.28
CA ASN A 628 14.74 -10.62 -5.60
C ASN A 628 15.09 -12.12 -5.63
N GLY A 629 15.78 -12.63 -4.60
CA GLY A 629 16.27 -14.00 -4.51
C GLY A 629 17.35 -14.38 -5.54
N ARG A 630 17.71 -13.45 -6.43
CA ARG A 630 18.70 -13.61 -7.52
C ARG A 630 19.59 -12.38 -7.57
N PRO A 631 20.87 -12.49 -8.01
CA PRO A 631 21.73 -11.35 -8.18
C PRO A 631 21.11 -10.35 -9.18
N PRO A 632 20.81 -9.11 -8.75
CA PRO A 632 20.14 -8.12 -9.60
C PRO A 632 21.05 -7.64 -10.74
N SER A 633 20.45 -7.15 -11.82
CA SER A 633 21.19 -6.55 -12.94
C SER A 633 21.76 -5.18 -12.59
N ASP A 634 22.83 -4.75 -13.26
CA ASP A 634 23.52 -3.48 -12.93
C ASP A 634 22.62 -2.27 -13.19
N GLY A 635 21.82 -2.33 -14.26
CA GLY A 635 20.80 -1.33 -14.56
C GLY A 635 19.72 -1.25 -13.48
N LEU A 636 19.32 -2.39 -12.91
CA LEU A 636 18.36 -2.44 -11.81
C LEU A 636 18.95 -1.87 -10.50
N LEU A 637 20.22 -2.17 -10.20
CA LEU A 637 20.95 -1.63 -9.05
C LEU A 637 21.08 -0.10 -9.11
N LEU A 638 21.53 0.43 -10.25
CA LEU A 638 21.66 1.87 -10.46
C LEU A 638 20.28 2.56 -10.48
N GLY A 639 19.30 1.96 -11.16
CA GLY A 639 17.94 2.46 -11.21
C GLY A 639 17.32 2.58 -9.82
N PHE A 640 17.50 1.56 -8.97
CA PHE A 640 17.02 1.58 -7.60
C PHE A 640 17.67 2.70 -6.78
N CYS A 641 18.98 2.94 -6.92
CA CYS A 641 19.66 4.07 -6.27
C CYS A 641 19.05 5.42 -6.69
N ILE A 642 18.81 5.63 -7.99
CA ILE A 642 18.24 6.88 -8.51
C ILE A 642 16.80 7.07 -8.01
N VAL A 643 15.98 6.02 -8.03
CA VAL A 643 14.62 6.07 -7.47
C VAL A 643 14.67 6.41 -5.99
N LEU A 644 15.54 5.77 -5.20
CA LEU A 644 15.66 6.05 -3.77
C LEU A 644 16.04 7.51 -3.49
N ILE A 645 16.98 8.09 -4.26
CA ILE A 645 17.34 9.51 -4.15
C ILE A 645 16.11 10.39 -4.44
N GLY A 646 15.37 10.08 -5.51
CA GLY A 646 14.14 10.78 -5.87
C GLY A 646 13.08 10.70 -4.76
N LEU A 647 12.77 9.49 -4.28
CA LEU A 647 11.78 9.25 -3.23
C LEU A 647 12.16 9.96 -1.92
N ALA A 648 13.43 9.91 -1.53
CA ALA A 648 13.95 10.59 -0.35
C ALA A 648 13.85 12.12 -0.44
N CYS A 649 13.83 12.70 -1.66
CA CYS A 649 13.65 14.13 -1.87
C CYS A 649 12.16 14.59 -1.88
N ILE A 650 11.18 13.67 -1.94
CA ILE A 650 9.74 14.02 -1.96
C ILE A 650 9.33 14.90 -0.77
N PRO A 651 9.68 14.60 0.49
CA PRO A 651 9.27 15.42 1.63
C PRO A 651 9.79 16.86 1.57
N ILE A 652 10.96 17.07 0.95
CA ILE A 652 11.54 18.41 0.75
C ILE A 652 10.62 19.22 -0.18
N VAL A 653 10.29 18.66 -1.35
CA VAL A 653 9.50 19.37 -2.35
C VAL A 653 8.03 19.48 -1.95
N ALA A 654 7.43 18.41 -1.42
CA ALA A 654 6.01 18.35 -1.08
C ALA A 654 5.64 19.27 0.10
N LEU A 655 6.49 19.34 1.14
CA LEU A 655 6.20 20.13 2.34
C LEU A 655 6.78 21.54 2.28
N HIS A 656 7.97 21.75 1.70
CA HIS A 656 8.68 23.03 1.78
C HIS A 656 8.67 23.84 0.48
N PHE A 657 8.69 23.17 -0.67
CA PHE A 657 8.76 23.84 -1.99
C PHE A 657 7.53 23.53 -2.87
N SER A 658 6.36 23.36 -2.25
CA SER A 658 5.12 23.04 -2.96
C SER A 658 4.72 24.12 -3.98
N HIS A 659 5.13 25.37 -3.74
CA HIS A 659 4.91 26.51 -4.64
C HIS A 659 5.84 26.51 -5.86
N VAL A 660 6.99 25.85 -5.79
CA VAL A 660 8.00 25.86 -6.86
C VAL A 660 7.73 24.72 -7.83
N LEU A 661 7.10 25.06 -8.95
CA LEU A 661 6.67 24.07 -9.95
C LEU A 661 7.86 23.37 -10.62
N SER A 662 8.99 24.06 -10.82
CA SER A 662 10.21 23.48 -11.39
C SER A 662 10.77 22.34 -10.52
N ALA A 663 10.75 22.49 -9.19
CA ALA A 663 11.21 21.46 -8.26
C ALA A 663 10.33 20.20 -8.28
N LYS A 664 9.01 20.36 -8.45
CA LYS A 664 8.09 19.23 -8.64
C LYS A 664 8.38 18.48 -9.94
N ARG A 665 8.63 19.22 -11.03
CA ARG A 665 8.93 18.66 -12.34
C ARG A 665 10.26 17.92 -12.36
N SER A 666 11.31 18.50 -11.77
CA SER A 666 12.63 17.85 -11.67
C SER A 666 12.57 16.59 -10.82
N LEU A 667 11.80 16.59 -9.73
CA LEU A 667 11.60 15.42 -8.88
C LEU A 667 10.90 14.27 -9.63
N VAL A 668 9.83 14.58 -10.36
CA VAL A 668 9.13 13.60 -11.21
C VAL A 668 10.08 13.02 -12.25
N LEU A 669 10.91 13.86 -12.86
CA LEU A 669 11.89 13.42 -13.85
C LEU A 669 12.94 12.49 -13.22
N VAL A 670 13.50 12.82 -12.06
CA VAL A 670 14.47 11.94 -11.36
C VAL A 670 13.84 10.59 -11.00
N VAL A 671 12.63 10.57 -10.43
CA VAL A 671 11.96 9.29 -10.12
C VAL A 671 11.70 8.48 -11.38
N ALA A 672 11.24 9.13 -12.45
CA ALA A 672 11.01 8.47 -13.73
C ALA A 672 12.30 7.93 -14.35
N THR A 673 13.43 8.66 -14.26
CA THR A 673 14.74 8.13 -14.71
C THR A 673 15.07 6.83 -14.02
N GLY A 674 14.99 6.77 -12.69
CA GLY A 674 15.27 5.55 -11.96
C GLY A 674 14.29 4.41 -12.30
N CYS A 675 12.99 4.70 -12.43
CA CYS A 675 11.99 3.71 -12.84
C CYS A 675 12.28 3.14 -14.24
N MET A 676 12.71 3.97 -15.19
CA MET A 676 13.08 3.50 -16.52
C MET A 676 14.31 2.59 -16.49
N PHE A 677 15.30 2.88 -15.65
CA PHE A 677 16.45 1.99 -15.43
C PHE A 677 16.03 0.64 -14.81
N ILE A 678 15.08 0.64 -13.88
CA ILE A 678 14.55 -0.59 -13.27
C ILE A 678 13.78 -1.44 -14.28
N LEU A 679 12.94 -0.81 -15.12
CA LEU A 679 12.11 -1.51 -16.10
C LEU A 679 12.92 -2.02 -17.30
N MET A 680 13.82 -1.20 -17.83
CA MET A 680 14.57 -1.52 -19.05
C MET A 680 15.87 -2.28 -18.76
N GLN A 681 16.37 -2.23 -17.52
CA GLN A 681 17.60 -2.91 -17.07
C GLN A 681 18.75 -2.78 -18.07
N PRO A 682 19.16 -1.55 -18.45
CA PRO A 682 20.16 -1.38 -19.48
C PRO A 682 21.48 -2.03 -19.02
N PRO A 683 22.13 -2.86 -19.87
CA PRO A 683 23.47 -3.35 -19.59
C PRO A 683 24.43 -2.17 -19.47
N MET A 684 25.08 -2.07 -18.30
CA MET A 684 26.07 -1.03 -18.02
C MET A 684 27.37 -1.36 -18.75
N PRO A 685 28.06 -0.36 -19.35
CA PRO A 685 29.38 -0.60 -19.91
C PRO A 685 30.34 -1.04 -18.80
N MET A 686 31.27 -1.94 -19.14
CA MET A 686 32.16 -2.59 -18.16
C MET A 686 33.04 -1.62 -17.35
N THR A 687 33.19 -0.38 -17.83
CA THR A 687 33.90 0.72 -17.14
C THR A 687 33.03 1.43 -16.10
N TRP A 688 31.70 1.31 -16.19
CA TRP A 688 30.72 1.89 -15.26
C TRP A 688 30.05 0.84 -14.38
N SER A 689 30.19 -0.45 -14.70
CA SER A 689 29.76 -1.52 -13.82
C SER A 689 30.58 -1.46 -12.53
N TYR A 690 29.87 -1.32 -11.42
CA TYR A 690 30.47 -1.29 -10.10
C TYR A 690 30.56 -2.73 -9.60
N HIS A 691 31.77 -3.24 -9.46
CA HIS A 691 32.05 -4.64 -9.19
C HIS A 691 32.21 -4.87 -7.68
N SER A 692 31.17 -5.36 -7.01
CA SER A 692 31.31 -6.03 -5.72
C SER A 692 31.89 -7.43 -5.94
N GLU A 693 32.99 -7.79 -5.27
CA GLU A 693 33.63 -9.11 -5.39
C GLU A 693 32.66 -10.27 -5.09
N MET A 694 31.64 -10.04 -4.25
CA MET A 694 30.61 -11.02 -3.89
C MET A 694 29.65 -11.34 -5.05
N ILE A 695 29.36 -10.35 -5.91
CA ILE A 695 28.46 -10.51 -7.06
C ILE A 695 29.20 -11.16 -8.24
N LYS A 696 30.53 -10.98 -8.35
CA LYS A 696 31.37 -11.63 -9.36
C LYS A 696 31.30 -13.16 -9.26
N ALA A 697 31.39 -13.71 -8.05
CA ALA A 697 31.34 -15.15 -7.81
C ALA A 697 30.00 -15.81 -8.23
N ALA A 698 28.90 -15.04 -8.25
CA ALA A 698 27.57 -15.52 -8.62
C ALA A 698 27.24 -15.38 -10.12
N ARG A 699 27.97 -14.53 -10.86
CA ARG A 699 27.69 -14.19 -12.27
C ARG A 699 28.68 -14.80 -13.25
N GLU A 700 29.87 -15.13 -12.76
CA GLU A 700 30.93 -15.83 -13.50
C GLU A 700 31.08 -17.27 -12.98
N SER A 701 29.99 -17.92 -12.53
CA SER A 701 30.04 -19.37 -12.36
C SER A 701 30.30 -19.98 -13.74
N ALA A 702 31.33 -20.83 -13.83
CA ALA A 702 31.67 -21.55 -15.06
C ALA A 702 30.49 -22.40 -15.60
N ASP A 703 29.48 -22.61 -14.76
CA ASP A 703 28.24 -23.32 -15.07
C ASP A 703 27.32 -22.53 -16.01
N ASP A 704 27.16 -21.21 -15.87
CA ASP A 704 26.24 -20.46 -16.74
C ASP A 704 26.76 -20.38 -18.20
N ILE A 705 28.08 -20.28 -18.36
CA ILE A 705 28.73 -20.31 -19.68
C ILE A 705 28.70 -21.71 -20.29
N SER A 706 28.75 -22.77 -19.46
CA SER A 706 28.70 -24.16 -19.94
C SER A 706 27.28 -24.63 -20.25
N ILE A 707 26.26 -24.14 -19.55
CA ILE A 707 24.84 -24.50 -19.76
C ILE A 707 24.25 -23.73 -20.95
N TYR A 708 24.56 -22.45 -21.10
CA TYR A 708 23.91 -21.59 -22.11
C TYR A 708 24.79 -21.22 -23.31
N GLY A 709 26.07 -21.58 -23.29
CA GLY A 709 27.03 -21.28 -24.35
C GLY A 709 27.38 -19.80 -24.48
N PHE A 710 28.23 -19.46 -25.45
CA PHE A 710 28.56 -18.08 -25.80
C PHE A 710 27.32 -17.38 -26.38
N MET A 711 26.58 -16.65 -25.54
CA MET A 711 25.54 -15.74 -26.03
C MET A 711 26.19 -14.66 -26.90
N ALA A 712 25.82 -14.61 -28.17
CA ALA A 712 26.24 -13.54 -29.07
C ALA A 712 25.96 -12.17 -28.43
N SER A 713 26.98 -11.34 -28.28
CA SER A 713 26.88 -10.05 -27.61
C SER A 713 25.94 -9.13 -28.38
N LYS A 714 24.69 -9.00 -27.92
CA LYS A 714 23.78 -7.96 -28.42
C LYS A 714 24.41 -6.59 -28.13
N PRO A 715 24.37 -5.64 -29.07
CA PRO A 715 24.84 -4.28 -28.80
C PRO A 715 24.03 -3.69 -27.65
N THR A 716 24.72 -3.23 -26.60
CA THR A 716 24.12 -2.82 -25.32
C THR A 716 23.65 -1.36 -25.30
N TRP A 717 24.19 -0.54 -26.21
CA TRP A 717 23.94 0.90 -26.32
C TRP A 717 22.54 1.33 -26.82
N PRO A 718 21.78 0.56 -27.65
CA PRO A 718 20.47 1.01 -28.14
C PRO A 718 19.46 1.27 -27.02
N SER A 719 19.47 0.44 -25.96
CA SER A 719 18.61 0.61 -24.78
C SER A 719 18.73 2.01 -24.14
N TRP A 720 19.93 2.60 -24.17
CA TRP A 720 20.19 3.95 -23.66
C TRP A 720 19.50 5.04 -24.50
N LEU A 721 19.41 4.86 -25.82
CA LEU A 721 18.66 5.79 -26.68
C LEU A 721 17.16 5.76 -26.39
N LEU A 722 16.60 4.58 -26.08
CA LEU A 722 15.21 4.47 -25.68
C LEU A 722 14.96 5.19 -24.34
N ILE A 723 15.84 5.02 -23.35
CA ILE A 723 15.73 5.74 -22.08
C ILE A 723 15.80 7.26 -22.30
N VAL A 724 16.75 7.74 -23.11
CA VAL A 724 16.89 9.17 -23.44
C VAL A 724 15.61 9.71 -24.12
N SER A 725 15.06 8.98 -25.09
CA SER A 725 13.84 9.41 -25.79
C SER A 725 12.62 9.48 -24.87
N LEU A 726 12.43 8.51 -23.97
CA LEU A 726 11.35 8.54 -22.97
C LEU A 726 11.50 9.71 -21.99
N LEU A 727 12.73 10.01 -21.56
CA LEU A 727 13.01 11.13 -20.67
C LEU A 727 12.78 12.48 -21.35
N LEU A 728 13.14 12.59 -22.63
CA LEU A 728 12.85 13.76 -23.45
C LEU A 728 11.33 13.99 -23.57
N ILE A 729 10.54 12.95 -23.85
CA ILE A 729 9.06 13.02 -23.86
C ILE A 729 8.52 13.49 -22.51
N LEU A 730 9.00 12.93 -21.40
CA LEU A 730 8.54 13.31 -20.08
C LEU A 730 8.94 14.76 -19.72
N SER A 731 10.14 15.19 -20.11
CA SER A 731 10.62 16.55 -19.90
C SER A 731 9.81 17.58 -20.70
N ALA A 732 9.35 17.21 -21.90
CA ALA A 732 8.48 17.98 -22.76
C ALA A 732 7.06 18.09 -22.16
N ALA A 733 6.47 16.95 -21.77
CA ALA A 733 5.14 16.89 -21.17
C ALA A 733 5.06 17.66 -19.84
N THR A 734 6.13 17.61 -19.04
CA THR A 734 6.24 18.39 -17.79
C THR A 734 6.59 19.86 -18.04
N SER A 735 6.82 20.29 -19.29
CA SER A 735 7.26 21.64 -19.68
C SER A 735 8.51 22.11 -18.93
N LEU A 736 9.41 21.18 -18.61
CA LEU A 736 10.76 21.52 -18.12
C LEU A 736 11.59 22.10 -19.27
N ILE A 737 11.37 21.58 -20.48
CA ILE A 737 11.87 22.17 -21.72
C ILE A 737 10.74 23.04 -22.33
N PRO A 738 10.96 24.34 -22.60
CA PRO A 738 9.93 25.26 -23.08
C PRO A 738 9.63 25.13 -24.59
N ILE A 739 9.24 23.93 -25.04
CA ILE A 739 8.93 23.60 -26.46
C ILE A 739 7.73 24.39 -27.01
N LYS A 740 6.84 24.85 -26.12
CA LYS A 740 5.66 25.64 -26.49
C LYS A 740 6.03 27.01 -27.07
N TYR A 741 7.10 27.63 -26.59
CA TYR A 741 7.41 29.04 -26.89
C TYR A 741 8.46 29.23 -27.99
N VAL A 742 9.37 28.26 -28.18
CA VAL A 742 10.49 28.38 -29.13
C VAL A 742 10.36 27.33 -30.24
N VAL A 743 10.18 27.78 -31.49
CA VAL A 743 9.96 26.90 -32.65
C VAL A 743 11.23 26.15 -33.06
N GLU A 744 12.40 26.79 -33.00
CA GLU A 744 13.68 26.14 -33.33
C GLU A 744 13.98 24.98 -32.38
N LEU A 745 13.75 25.19 -31.09
CA LEU A 745 13.92 24.15 -30.07
C LEU A 745 12.90 23.01 -30.24
N ARG A 746 11.68 23.31 -30.71
CA ARG A 746 10.68 22.29 -31.07
C ARG A 746 11.12 21.45 -32.26
N ALA A 747 11.65 22.09 -33.31
CA ALA A 747 12.17 21.40 -34.49
C ALA A 747 13.34 20.48 -34.11
N PHE A 748 14.33 21.03 -33.39
CA PHE A 748 15.48 20.26 -32.89
C PHE A 748 15.03 19.08 -32.02
N TYR A 749 14.12 19.32 -31.07
CA TYR A 749 13.55 18.27 -30.21
C TYR A 749 12.88 17.17 -31.02
N SER A 750 12.06 17.52 -32.03
CA SER A 750 11.38 16.52 -32.87
C SER A 750 12.35 15.65 -33.66
N VAL A 751 13.39 16.23 -34.25
CA VAL A 751 14.41 15.48 -35.01
C VAL A 751 15.21 14.57 -34.09
N VAL A 752 15.67 15.07 -32.93
CA VAL A 752 16.43 14.26 -31.96
C VAL A 752 15.60 13.09 -31.44
N MET A 753 14.30 13.30 -31.18
CA MET A 753 13.37 12.24 -30.76
C MET A 753 13.20 11.16 -31.83
N GLY A 754 12.97 11.58 -33.08
CA GLY A 754 12.84 10.66 -34.22
C GLY A 754 14.11 9.87 -34.50
N LEU A 755 15.28 10.50 -34.41
CA LEU A 755 16.58 9.84 -34.57
C LEU A 755 16.83 8.83 -33.46
N ALA A 756 16.61 9.18 -32.19
CA ALA A 756 16.84 8.28 -31.06
C ALA A 756 15.98 7.01 -31.15
N LEU A 757 14.67 7.17 -31.44
CA LEU A 757 13.75 6.04 -31.59
C LEU A 757 14.05 5.23 -32.87
N GLY A 758 14.34 5.91 -33.98
CA GLY A 758 14.67 5.28 -35.25
C GLY A 758 15.92 4.41 -35.14
N VAL A 759 16.99 4.95 -34.58
CA VAL A 759 18.25 4.22 -34.37
C VAL A 759 18.03 3.05 -33.42
N TYR A 760 17.29 3.24 -32.32
CA TYR A 760 16.94 2.15 -31.40
C TYR A 760 16.21 0.99 -32.09
N ILE A 761 15.08 1.27 -32.78
CA ILE A 761 14.28 0.24 -33.45
C ILE A 761 15.14 -0.48 -34.50
N SER A 762 15.94 0.29 -35.22
CA SER A 762 16.79 -0.24 -36.28
C SER A 762 17.88 -1.18 -35.72
N ALA A 763 18.54 -0.83 -34.61
CA ALA A 763 19.62 -1.60 -34.02
C ALA A 763 19.13 -2.82 -33.22
N GLU A 764 17.97 -2.74 -32.58
CA GLU A 764 17.42 -3.83 -31.75
C GLU A 764 16.74 -4.92 -32.60
N PHE A 765 15.96 -4.52 -33.62
CA PHE A 765 15.11 -5.44 -34.37
C PHE A 765 15.62 -5.77 -35.78
N PHE A 766 16.49 -4.95 -36.39
CA PHE A 766 16.87 -5.07 -37.81
C PHE A 766 18.39 -5.11 -38.07
N LEU A 767 19.15 -5.92 -37.31
CA LEU A 767 20.62 -5.99 -37.25
C LEU A 767 21.44 -6.17 -38.57
N GLN A 768 20.83 -6.40 -39.74
CA GLN A 768 21.55 -6.89 -40.93
C GLN A 768 21.41 -6.06 -42.21
N ALA A 769 20.74 -4.89 -42.19
CA ALA A 769 20.52 -4.10 -43.42
C ALA A 769 20.71 -2.58 -43.21
N ALA A 770 21.87 -2.05 -43.63
CA ALA A 770 22.21 -0.63 -43.53
C ALA A 770 21.20 0.31 -44.22
N VAL A 771 20.72 -0.08 -45.41
CA VAL A 771 19.72 0.69 -46.17
C VAL A 771 18.38 0.74 -45.43
N LEU A 772 18.01 -0.35 -44.75
CA LEU A 772 16.78 -0.43 -43.96
C LEU A 772 16.87 0.43 -42.69
N HIS A 773 18.04 0.50 -42.04
CA HIS A 773 18.25 1.40 -40.90
C HIS A 773 18.01 2.86 -41.28
N VAL A 774 18.54 3.31 -42.42
CA VAL A 774 18.32 4.69 -42.92
C VAL A 774 16.84 4.92 -43.17
N LEU A 775 16.15 3.99 -43.80
CA LEU A 775 14.74 4.16 -44.14
C LEU A 775 13.84 4.20 -42.89
N ILE A 776 14.08 3.33 -41.90
CA ILE A 776 13.36 3.32 -40.61
C ILE A 776 13.67 4.58 -39.79
N THR A 777 14.90 5.09 -39.82
CA THR A 777 15.21 6.36 -39.12
C THR A 777 14.47 7.53 -39.75
N ILE A 778 14.39 7.60 -41.09
CA ILE A 778 13.65 8.64 -41.81
C ILE A 778 12.15 8.56 -41.48
N THR A 779 11.56 7.36 -41.43
CA THR A 779 10.13 7.20 -41.09
C THR A 779 9.84 7.67 -39.67
N MET A 780 10.69 7.33 -38.70
CA MET A 780 10.54 7.76 -37.31
C MET A 780 10.75 9.27 -37.12
N VAL A 781 11.69 9.89 -37.86
CA VAL A 781 11.83 11.35 -37.91
C VAL A 781 10.59 12.00 -38.49
N CYS A 782 10.06 11.53 -39.62
CA CYS A 782 8.83 12.07 -40.21
C CYS A 782 7.64 11.95 -39.25
N ALA A 783 7.48 10.79 -38.61
CA ALA A 783 6.42 10.56 -37.63
C ALA A 783 6.52 11.49 -36.41
N SER A 784 7.73 11.65 -35.85
CA SER A 784 7.96 12.52 -34.68
C SER A 784 7.72 14.01 -35.00
N VAL A 785 8.19 14.50 -36.16
CA VAL A 785 7.92 15.85 -36.65
C VAL A 785 6.42 16.06 -36.83
N PHE A 786 5.73 15.11 -37.46
CA PHE A 786 4.28 15.19 -37.64
C PHE A 786 3.55 15.31 -36.30
N VAL A 787 3.82 14.42 -35.35
CA VAL A 787 3.17 14.37 -34.03
C VAL A 787 3.42 15.63 -33.18
N ILE A 788 4.63 16.18 -33.21
CA ILE A 788 4.97 17.33 -32.36
C ILE A 788 4.40 18.64 -32.94
N PHE A 789 4.40 18.79 -34.27
CA PHE A 789 3.87 19.99 -34.93
C PHE A 789 2.35 19.97 -35.14
N THR A 790 1.67 18.82 -35.03
CA THR A 790 0.19 18.79 -34.89
C THR A 790 -0.25 19.29 -33.52
N HIS A 791 0.38 18.82 -32.43
CA HIS A 791 0.02 19.21 -31.06
C HIS A 791 0.42 20.66 -30.74
N PHE A 792 1.53 21.14 -31.31
CA PHE A 792 1.92 22.54 -31.24
C PHE A 792 2.08 23.13 -32.65
N PRO A 793 1.02 23.71 -33.23
CA PRO A 793 1.09 24.28 -34.56
C PRO A 793 1.99 25.53 -34.62
N SER A 794 2.50 25.82 -35.81
CA SER A 794 3.26 27.01 -36.18
C SER A 794 2.77 27.53 -37.52
N ALA A 795 3.05 28.78 -37.87
CA ALA A 795 2.55 29.38 -39.12
C ALA A 795 3.02 28.63 -40.39
N SER A 796 4.18 27.97 -40.36
CA SER A 796 4.71 27.18 -41.46
C SER A 796 4.23 25.71 -41.46
N SER A 797 3.77 25.18 -40.32
CA SER A 797 3.44 23.76 -40.20
C SER A 797 2.17 23.37 -40.95
N THR A 798 1.18 24.26 -41.04
CA THR A 798 -0.10 23.98 -41.73
C THR A 798 0.07 23.68 -43.22
N LYS A 799 1.11 24.23 -43.87
CA LYS A 799 1.43 23.96 -45.28
C LYS A 799 2.29 22.71 -45.47
N LEU A 800 3.17 22.40 -44.52
CA LEU A 800 4.23 21.41 -44.69
C LEU A 800 3.83 20.01 -44.15
N LEU A 801 2.95 19.94 -43.14
CA LEU A 801 2.54 18.68 -42.53
C LEU A 801 1.84 17.67 -43.46
N PRO A 802 0.94 18.09 -44.38
CA PRO A 802 0.33 17.17 -45.34
C PRO A 802 1.35 16.46 -46.22
N TRP A 803 2.41 17.18 -46.62
CA TRP A 803 3.51 16.61 -47.41
C TRP A 803 4.37 15.64 -46.60
N VAL A 804 4.59 15.92 -45.31
CA VAL A 804 5.29 15.00 -44.40
C VAL A 804 4.49 13.72 -44.18
N PHE A 805 3.16 13.81 -44.07
CA PHE A 805 2.30 12.64 -43.99
C PHE A 805 2.28 11.84 -45.30
N ALA A 806 2.20 12.51 -46.45
CA ALA A 806 2.29 11.84 -47.75
C ALA A 806 3.62 11.09 -47.91
N LEU A 807 4.73 11.69 -47.48
CA LEU A 807 6.04 11.03 -47.44
C LEU A 807 6.02 9.79 -46.52
N LEU A 808 5.43 9.89 -45.32
CA LEU A 808 5.29 8.76 -44.39
C LEU A 808 4.50 7.59 -44.99
N VAL A 809 3.39 7.88 -45.68
CA VAL A 809 2.57 6.87 -46.36
C VAL A 809 3.33 6.25 -47.55
N ALA A 810 4.10 7.04 -48.30
CA ALA A 810 4.90 6.54 -49.42
C ALA A 810 6.07 5.65 -48.96
N LEU A 811 6.64 5.91 -47.78
CA LEU A 811 7.72 5.11 -47.21
C LEU A 811 7.29 3.69 -46.83
N PHE A 812 6.02 3.46 -46.50
CA PHE A 812 5.49 2.15 -46.11
C PHE A 812 5.71 1.04 -47.17
N PRO A 813 5.16 1.12 -48.39
CA PRO A 813 5.35 0.08 -49.41
C PRO A 813 6.82 -0.06 -49.82
N VAL A 814 7.58 1.03 -49.81
CA VAL A 814 9.01 1.03 -50.12
C VAL A 814 9.79 0.23 -49.07
N THR A 815 9.56 0.47 -47.78
CA THR A 815 10.20 -0.30 -46.69
C THR A 815 9.84 -1.78 -46.74
N TYR A 816 8.57 -2.11 -46.98
CA TYR A 816 8.06 -3.49 -46.98
C TYR A 816 8.65 -4.33 -48.13
N LEU A 817 8.75 -3.75 -49.33
CA LEU A 817 9.30 -4.45 -50.50
C LEU A 817 10.84 -4.58 -50.42
N LEU A 818 11.54 -3.55 -49.96
CA LEU A 818 13.01 -3.58 -49.83
C LEU A 818 13.49 -4.62 -48.81
N GLU A 819 12.80 -4.73 -47.67
CA GLU A 819 13.10 -5.77 -46.67
C GLU A 819 13.03 -7.17 -47.29
N GLY A 820 12.03 -7.40 -48.15
CA GLY A 820 11.88 -8.63 -48.89
C GLY A 820 13.05 -8.91 -49.84
N GLN A 821 13.48 -7.92 -50.61
CA GLN A 821 14.51 -8.10 -51.63
C GLN A 821 15.92 -8.25 -51.04
N VAL A 822 16.26 -7.46 -50.01
CA VAL A 822 17.60 -7.45 -49.40
C VAL A 822 17.93 -8.78 -48.74
N ARG A 823 16.98 -9.38 -48.01
CA ARG A 823 17.21 -10.68 -47.35
C ARG A 823 17.19 -11.87 -48.32
N ILE A 824 16.38 -11.81 -49.38
CA ILE A 824 16.37 -12.83 -50.44
C ILE A 824 17.70 -12.84 -51.20
N LYS A 825 18.29 -11.67 -51.46
CA LYS A 825 19.60 -11.57 -52.10
C LYS A 825 20.74 -12.12 -51.23
N THR A 826 20.76 -11.82 -49.93
CA THR A 826 21.73 -12.45 -49.01
C THR A 826 21.55 -13.96 -48.89
N LEU A 827 20.31 -14.47 -49.05
CA LEU A 827 20.04 -15.90 -49.09
C LEU A 827 20.58 -16.53 -50.39
N SER A 828 20.40 -15.87 -51.55
CA SER A 828 20.92 -16.38 -52.83
C SER A 828 22.44 -16.35 -52.90
N ASP A 829 23.08 -15.33 -52.33
CA ASP A 829 24.55 -15.23 -52.29
C ASP A 829 25.19 -16.31 -51.40
N ASN A 830 24.49 -16.74 -50.33
CA ASN A 830 24.94 -17.85 -49.47
C ASN A 830 24.67 -19.24 -50.06
N VAL A 831 23.74 -19.37 -51.01
CA VAL A 831 23.42 -20.63 -51.72
C VAL A 831 24.44 -20.97 -52.81
N ALA A 832 25.29 -20.02 -53.21
CA ALA A 832 26.26 -20.23 -54.28
C ALA A 832 27.46 -21.15 -53.91
N TRP A 833 27.63 -21.56 -52.64
CA TRP A 833 28.84 -22.26 -52.16
C TRP A 833 28.61 -23.39 -51.13
N GLY A 834 27.69 -24.33 -51.39
CA GLY A 834 27.59 -25.56 -50.60
C GLY A 834 26.43 -26.44 -51.02
N TRP A 835 26.61 -27.76 -50.97
CA TRP A 835 25.54 -28.76 -51.17
C TRP A 835 25.58 -29.67 -49.93
N ASP A 836 24.83 -29.35 -48.88
CA ASP A 836 24.66 -30.26 -47.73
C ASP A 836 23.21 -30.29 -47.22
N ALA A 837 22.71 -31.49 -46.90
CA ALA A 837 21.32 -31.80 -46.55
C ALA A 837 20.75 -31.12 -45.27
N GLY A 838 21.52 -30.24 -44.60
CA GLY A 838 21.03 -29.36 -43.53
C GLY A 838 20.54 -27.98 -44.01
N GLU A 839 20.50 -27.77 -45.33
CA GLU A 839 20.12 -26.49 -45.96
C GLU A 839 18.61 -26.24 -46.01
N GLU A 840 17.76 -27.28 -46.03
CA GLU A 840 16.29 -27.07 -46.06
C GLU A 840 15.78 -26.48 -44.75
N ASP A 841 16.22 -26.97 -43.60
CA ASP A 841 15.88 -26.40 -42.29
C ASP A 841 16.44 -24.97 -42.12
N LYS A 842 17.64 -24.70 -42.63
CA LYS A 842 18.21 -23.35 -42.65
C LYS A 842 17.43 -22.40 -43.58
N LYS A 843 16.92 -22.90 -44.70
CA LYS A 843 16.09 -22.14 -45.65
C LYS A 843 14.71 -21.86 -45.08
N VAL A 844 14.10 -22.82 -44.39
CA VAL A 844 12.82 -22.64 -43.70
C VAL A 844 12.96 -21.66 -42.53
N THR A 845 13.99 -21.81 -41.69
CA THR A 845 14.26 -20.87 -40.59
C THR A 845 14.58 -19.46 -41.08
N ALA A 846 15.30 -19.32 -42.19
CA ALA A 846 15.55 -18.02 -42.83
C ALA A 846 14.27 -17.41 -43.45
N MET A 847 13.41 -18.21 -44.10
CA MET A 847 12.12 -17.74 -44.60
C MET A 847 11.19 -17.29 -43.46
N LEU A 848 11.13 -18.03 -42.36
CA LEU A 848 10.39 -17.65 -41.16
C LEU A 848 10.93 -16.37 -40.52
N ALA A 849 12.25 -16.17 -40.51
CA ALA A 849 12.86 -14.92 -40.03
C ALA A 849 12.52 -13.71 -40.95
N ILE A 850 12.43 -13.92 -42.26
CA ILE A 850 12.01 -12.88 -43.21
C ILE A 850 10.53 -12.51 -42.99
N GLU A 851 9.66 -13.50 -42.80
CA GLU A 851 8.24 -13.27 -42.56
C GLU A 851 7.99 -12.64 -41.17
N GLY A 852 8.77 -13.04 -40.15
CA GLY A 852 8.79 -12.40 -38.84
C GLY A 852 9.22 -10.92 -38.90
N ALA A 853 10.20 -10.59 -39.74
CA ALA A 853 10.66 -9.22 -39.89
C ALA A 853 9.64 -8.34 -40.64
N ARG A 854 9.04 -8.83 -41.73
CA ARG A 854 7.95 -8.14 -42.45
C ARG A 854 6.71 -7.90 -41.58
N THR A 855 6.33 -8.86 -40.76
CA THR A 855 5.21 -8.72 -39.82
C THR A 855 5.53 -7.71 -38.71
N SER A 856 6.79 -7.66 -38.23
CA SER A 856 7.21 -6.62 -37.28
C SER A 856 7.17 -5.20 -37.88
N LEU A 857 7.51 -5.05 -39.17
CA LEU A 857 7.45 -3.79 -39.89
C LEU A 857 6.00 -3.33 -40.10
N LEU A 858 5.09 -4.26 -40.46
CA LEU A 858 3.65 -4.00 -40.48
C LEU A 858 3.15 -3.52 -39.11
N GLY A 859 3.58 -4.16 -38.02
CA GLY A 859 3.27 -3.75 -36.65
C GLY A 859 3.72 -2.33 -36.32
N LEU A 860 4.94 -1.94 -36.72
CA LEU A 860 5.46 -0.59 -36.50
C LEU A 860 4.60 0.47 -37.20
N TYR A 861 4.28 0.27 -38.48
CA TYR A 861 3.47 1.23 -39.24
C TYR A 861 2.03 1.31 -38.72
N ALA A 862 1.42 0.19 -38.32
CA ALA A 862 0.12 0.20 -37.67
C ALA A 862 0.12 1.07 -36.41
N ALA A 863 1.14 0.93 -35.56
CA ALA A 863 1.27 1.73 -34.34
C ALA A 863 1.42 3.24 -34.64
N ILE A 864 2.22 3.61 -35.66
CA ILE A 864 2.41 5.00 -36.06
C ILE A 864 1.10 5.61 -36.59
N PHE A 865 0.40 4.90 -37.49
CA PHE A 865 -0.87 5.40 -38.04
C PHE A 865 -1.96 5.48 -36.98
N MET A 866 -2.01 4.53 -36.03
CA MET A 866 -2.91 4.59 -34.88
C MET A 866 -2.65 5.83 -34.01
N LEU A 867 -1.38 6.12 -33.72
CA LEU A 867 -0.97 7.29 -32.94
C LEU A 867 -1.40 8.59 -33.63
N ILE A 868 -1.17 8.69 -34.95
CA ILE A 868 -1.55 9.86 -35.76
C ILE A 868 -3.08 10.04 -35.77
N ALA A 869 -3.84 8.97 -35.99
CA ALA A 869 -5.29 9.00 -35.99
C ALA A 869 -5.86 9.48 -34.65
N LEU A 870 -5.34 8.96 -33.54
CA LEU A 870 -5.73 9.36 -32.18
C LEU A 870 -5.43 10.84 -31.91
N LEU A 871 -4.24 11.29 -32.30
CA LEU A 871 -3.79 12.66 -32.09
C LEU A 871 -4.66 13.66 -32.84
N ILE A 872 -4.95 13.39 -34.12
CA ILE A 872 -5.82 14.24 -34.94
C ILE A 872 -7.23 14.28 -34.34
N LYS A 873 -7.77 13.14 -33.90
CA LYS A 873 -9.09 13.08 -33.26
C LYS A 873 -9.13 13.93 -31.99
N PHE A 874 -8.09 13.82 -31.16
CA PHE A 874 -7.97 14.58 -29.92
C PHE A 874 -7.93 16.10 -30.21
N GLU A 875 -7.06 16.53 -31.13
CA GLU A 875 -6.92 17.95 -31.46
C GLU A 875 -8.19 18.55 -32.08
N LEU A 876 -8.83 17.84 -33.03
CA LEU A 876 -10.10 18.27 -33.61
C LEU A 876 -11.18 18.45 -32.54
N THR A 877 -11.28 17.53 -31.58
CA THR A 877 -12.25 17.66 -30.48
C THR A 877 -11.92 18.81 -29.52
N SER A 878 -10.64 19.12 -29.34
CA SER A 878 -10.19 20.23 -28.48
C SER A 878 -10.54 21.59 -29.11
N LEU A 879 -10.27 21.75 -30.41
CA LEU A 879 -10.58 22.95 -31.19
C LEU A 879 -12.09 23.20 -31.25
N LEU A 880 -12.89 22.15 -31.46
CA LEU A 880 -14.36 22.26 -31.45
C LEU A 880 -14.88 22.72 -30.08
N ARG A 881 -14.29 22.26 -28.97
CA ARG A 881 -14.68 22.65 -27.61
C ARG A 881 -14.35 24.12 -27.32
N GLU A 882 -13.15 24.57 -27.71
CA GLU A 882 -12.71 25.95 -27.50
C GLU A 882 -13.59 26.94 -28.27
N LYS A 883 -13.91 26.63 -29.53
CA LYS A 883 -14.76 27.49 -30.38
C LYS A 883 -16.23 27.54 -29.96
N VAL A 884 -16.78 26.46 -29.38
CA VAL A 884 -18.12 26.49 -28.75
C VAL A 884 -18.13 27.40 -27.50
N SER A 885 -17.02 27.47 -26.77
CA SER A 885 -16.86 28.38 -25.63
C SER A 885 -16.74 29.85 -26.07
N GLU A 886 -16.05 30.14 -27.18
CA GLU A 886 -15.95 31.50 -27.72
C GLU A 886 -17.26 32.00 -28.34
N SER A 887 -18.03 31.11 -28.99
CA SER A 887 -19.34 31.42 -29.56
C SER A 887 -20.40 31.76 -28.49
N SER A 888 -20.12 31.48 -27.20
CA SER A 888 -21.07 31.62 -26.10
C SER A 888 -20.88 32.82 -25.14
N GLY A 889 -20.14 33.88 -25.53
CA GLY A 889 -20.26 35.19 -24.85
C GLY A 889 -19.50 36.36 -25.50
N PRO A 890 -19.80 37.66 -25.20
CA PRO A 890 -20.91 38.21 -24.41
C PRO A 890 -21.86 39.13 -25.23
N SER A 891 -23.16 38.83 -25.28
CA SER A 891 -24.16 39.83 -25.69
C SER A 891 -24.47 40.77 -24.52
N LYS A 892 -24.01 42.02 -24.60
CA LYS A 892 -24.48 43.13 -23.75
C LYS A 892 -25.81 43.68 -24.28
N THR A 893 -26.66 44.16 -23.35
CA THR A 893 -28.02 44.73 -23.45
C THR A 893 -29.14 43.68 -23.54
N GLN A 894 -30.20 43.66 -22.73
CA GLN A 894 -30.84 44.65 -21.86
C GLN A 894 -31.64 43.92 -20.76
N GLY A 895 -31.89 44.56 -19.62
CA GLY A 895 -32.46 43.92 -18.43
C GLY A 895 -33.98 43.70 -18.41
N GLY A 896 -34.41 42.85 -17.48
CA GLY A 896 -35.71 42.91 -16.79
C GLY A 896 -36.88 42.15 -17.41
N ALA A 897 -37.15 40.93 -16.92
CA ALA A 897 -38.46 40.46 -16.42
C ALA A 897 -38.46 38.94 -16.23
N ARG A 898 -38.85 38.51 -15.03
CA ARG A 898 -39.27 37.13 -14.73
C ARG A 898 -40.60 36.86 -15.46
N GLY A 899 -40.68 35.73 -16.16
CA GLY A 899 -41.95 35.14 -16.60
C GLY A 899 -41.89 34.57 -18.01
N MET A 900 -42.35 33.32 -18.14
CA MET A 900 -42.56 32.54 -19.37
C MET A 900 -41.33 31.85 -20.00
N PHE A 901 -41.33 30.52 -19.92
CA PHE A 901 -40.41 29.61 -20.60
C PHE A 901 -40.48 29.76 -22.13
N PRO A 902 -39.36 29.90 -22.87
CA PRO A 902 -39.40 29.86 -24.33
C PRO A 902 -39.13 28.43 -24.83
N THR A 903 -40.19 27.67 -25.06
CA THR A 903 -40.17 26.36 -25.75
C THR A 903 -39.78 26.45 -27.23
N ARG A 904 -39.66 27.66 -27.82
CA ARG A 904 -39.26 27.87 -29.23
C ARG A 904 -37.75 27.91 -29.49
N MET A 905 -36.88 28.14 -28.50
CA MET A 905 -35.41 28.17 -28.73
C MET A 905 -34.78 26.77 -28.84
N ARG A 906 -35.44 25.72 -28.33
CA ARG A 906 -34.86 24.36 -28.27
C ARG A 906 -34.96 23.56 -29.57
N LEU A 907 -35.99 23.79 -30.38
CA LEU A 907 -36.08 23.19 -31.72
C LEU A 907 -35.02 23.80 -32.67
N MET A 908 -34.69 25.07 -32.46
CA MET A 908 -33.53 25.70 -33.08
C MET A 908 -32.20 25.17 -32.55
N GLN A 909 -32.11 24.75 -31.29
CA GLN A 909 -30.87 24.22 -30.69
C GLN A 909 -30.50 22.83 -31.23
N GLN A 910 -31.50 22.00 -31.55
CA GLN A 910 -31.31 20.71 -32.21
C GLN A 910 -31.03 20.83 -33.72
N ARG A 911 -31.43 21.94 -34.35
CA ARG A 911 -31.03 22.33 -35.72
C ARG A 911 -29.67 23.04 -35.76
N ARG A 912 -29.24 23.65 -34.64
CA ARG A 912 -27.94 24.31 -34.47
C ARG A 912 -26.78 23.31 -34.37
N THR A 913 -26.96 22.13 -33.79
CA THR A 913 -25.86 21.14 -33.72
C THR A 913 -25.41 20.64 -35.10
N THR A 914 -26.33 20.58 -36.07
CA THR A 914 -26.00 20.23 -37.47
C THR A 914 -25.42 21.42 -38.24
N SER A 915 -25.82 22.65 -37.93
CA SER A 915 -25.28 23.85 -38.59
C SER A 915 -23.93 24.29 -38.03
N ILE A 916 -23.61 23.99 -36.76
CA ILE A 916 -22.33 24.34 -36.12
C ILE A 916 -21.17 23.52 -36.72
N GLN A 917 -21.41 22.26 -37.12
CA GLN A 917 -20.38 21.39 -37.69
C GLN A 917 -20.08 21.71 -39.16
N SER A 918 -21.09 22.05 -39.98
CA SER A 918 -20.87 22.53 -41.34
C SER A 918 -20.16 23.89 -41.36
N PHE A 919 -20.54 24.81 -40.46
CA PHE A 919 -19.85 26.10 -40.30
C PHE A 919 -18.42 25.93 -39.76
N ALA A 920 -18.17 24.93 -38.91
CA ALA A 920 -16.83 24.65 -38.40
C ALA A 920 -15.89 24.10 -39.48
N ILE A 921 -16.37 23.25 -40.39
CA ILE A 921 -15.58 22.73 -41.53
C ILE A 921 -15.26 23.87 -42.52
N GLU A 922 -16.25 24.69 -42.85
CA GLU A 922 -16.10 25.83 -43.77
C GLU A 922 -15.13 26.88 -43.19
N LYS A 923 -15.16 27.11 -41.87
CA LYS A 923 -14.27 28.05 -41.19
C LYS A 923 -12.89 27.49 -40.82
N MET A 924 -12.74 26.17 -40.61
CA MET A 924 -11.43 25.51 -40.52
C MET A 924 -10.68 25.52 -41.86
N SER A 925 -11.42 25.62 -42.98
CA SER A 925 -10.84 25.88 -44.29
C SER A 925 -10.27 27.30 -44.43
N GLU A 926 -10.87 28.30 -43.78
CA GLU A 926 -10.37 29.68 -43.71
C GLU A 926 -9.08 29.78 -42.87
N GLU A 927 -8.92 28.95 -41.83
CA GLU A 927 -7.72 28.86 -40.98
C GLU A 927 -6.61 27.95 -41.56
N GLY A 928 -6.82 27.34 -42.75
CA GLY A 928 -5.83 26.52 -43.44
C GLY A 928 -5.62 25.10 -42.87
N ALA A 929 -6.57 24.59 -42.06
CA ALA A 929 -6.49 23.30 -41.38
C ALA A 929 -7.42 22.20 -41.97
N ALA A 930 -7.98 22.41 -43.17
CA ALA A 930 -8.91 21.50 -43.82
C ALA A 930 -8.36 20.07 -44.09
N TRP A 931 -7.03 19.91 -44.11
CA TRP A 931 -6.37 18.62 -44.35
C TRP A 931 -6.40 17.67 -43.15
N MET A 932 -6.61 18.17 -41.92
CA MET A 932 -6.50 17.38 -40.69
C MET A 932 -7.46 16.18 -40.65
N PRO A 933 -8.78 16.33 -40.85
CA PRO A 933 -9.69 15.21 -40.74
C PRO A 933 -9.52 14.19 -41.89
N ALA A 934 -9.12 14.62 -43.09
CA ALA A 934 -8.73 13.75 -44.21
C ALA A 934 -7.53 12.86 -43.89
N VAL A 935 -6.45 13.45 -43.34
CA VAL A 935 -5.27 12.70 -42.89
C VAL A 935 -5.61 11.73 -41.77
N GLY A 936 -6.46 12.15 -40.81
CA GLY A 936 -6.95 11.27 -39.75
C GLY A 936 -7.69 10.05 -40.28
N ASN A 937 -8.59 10.25 -41.25
CA ASN A 937 -9.36 9.17 -41.87
C ASN A 937 -8.46 8.19 -42.64
N VAL A 938 -7.54 8.69 -43.46
CA VAL A 938 -6.56 7.85 -44.17
C VAL A 938 -5.74 7.03 -43.18
N ALA A 939 -5.23 7.65 -42.10
CA ALA A 939 -4.46 6.94 -41.07
C ALA A 939 -5.30 5.83 -40.38
N THR A 940 -6.57 6.09 -40.05
CA THR A 940 -7.44 5.06 -39.43
C THR A 940 -7.72 3.87 -40.33
N ILE A 941 -7.99 4.11 -41.62
CA ILE A 941 -8.30 3.05 -42.59
C ILE A 941 -7.06 2.20 -42.85
N VAL A 942 -5.91 2.85 -43.08
CA VAL A 942 -4.63 2.15 -43.29
C VAL A 942 -4.24 1.36 -42.04
N CYS A 943 -4.38 1.92 -40.84
CA CYS A 943 -4.13 1.21 -39.58
C CYS A 943 -5.03 -0.03 -39.44
N PHE A 944 -6.34 0.13 -39.68
CA PHE A 944 -7.29 -0.98 -39.57
C PHE A 944 -6.97 -2.10 -40.58
N ALA A 945 -6.64 -1.74 -41.82
CA ALA A 945 -6.23 -2.70 -42.85
C ALA A 945 -4.96 -3.47 -42.47
N ILE A 946 -3.92 -2.77 -41.98
CA ILE A 946 -2.68 -3.42 -41.51
C ILE A 946 -2.97 -4.35 -40.33
N CYS A 947 -3.82 -3.94 -39.37
CA CYS A 947 -4.18 -4.80 -38.24
C CYS A 947 -4.96 -6.07 -38.65
N LEU A 948 -5.78 -6.01 -39.70
CA LEU A 948 -6.43 -7.20 -40.26
C LEU A 948 -5.42 -8.16 -40.90
N ILE A 949 -4.44 -7.62 -41.64
CA ILE A 949 -3.32 -8.41 -42.21
C ILE A 949 -2.51 -9.07 -41.09
N LEU A 950 -2.19 -8.33 -40.03
CA LEU A 950 -1.49 -8.86 -38.86
C LEU A 950 -2.29 -9.96 -38.14
N ASN A 951 -3.62 -9.84 -38.05
CA ASN A 951 -4.47 -10.88 -37.46
C ASN A 951 -4.40 -12.20 -38.24
N ILE A 952 -4.30 -12.13 -39.57
CA ILE A 952 -4.15 -13.30 -40.43
C ILE A 952 -2.79 -13.96 -40.19
N HIS A 953 -1.69 -13.21 -40.16
CA HIS A 953 -0.34 -13.76 -40.00
C HIS A 953 0.00 -14.23 -38.57
N ILE A 954 -0.45 -13.52 -37.52
CA ILE A 954 -0.07 -13.81 -36.13
C ILE A 954 -1.05 -14.78 -35.46
N SER A 955 -2.35 -14.60 -35.68
CA SER A 955 -3.41 -15.34 -34.96
C SER A 955 -4.18 -16.31 -35.85
N GLY A 956 -3.70 -16.55 -37.09
CA GLY A 956 -4.38 -17.41 -38.06
C GLY A 956 -5.78 -16.93 -38.43
N GLY A 957 -6.06 -15.63 -38.29
CA GLY A 957 -7.39 -15.07 -38.58
C GLY A 957 -8.43 -15.21 -37.45
N SER A 958 -7.99 -15.34 -36.19
CA SER A 958 -8.87 -15.48 -35.01
C SER A 958 -10.09 -14.55 -35.04
N SER A 959 -11.26 -15.16 -34.86
CA SER A 959 -12.55 -14.46 -34.88
C SER A 959 -12.82 -13.63 -33.62
N GLN A 960 -12.02 -13.81 -32.56
CA GLN A 960 -12.14 -13.01 -31.33
C GLN A 960 -11.38 -11.69 -31.43
N ALA A 961 -10.31 -11.63 -32.23
CA ALA A 961 -9.47 -10.44 -32.37
C ALA A 961 -10.23 -9.24 -32.96
N ILE A 962 -11.25 -9.48 -33.80
CA ILE A 962 -12.03 -8.41 -34.43
C ILE A 962 -12.74 -7.51 -33.42
N PHE A 963 -13.12 -8.02 -32.25
CA PHE A 963 -13.72 -7.21 -31.19
C PHE A 963 -12.76 -6.18 -30.61
N PHE A 964 -11.47 -6.47 -30.65
CA PHE A 964 -10.41 -5.56 -30.23
C PHE A 964 -9.99 -4.61 -31.34
N LEU A 965 -10.06 -5.04 -32.61
CA LEU A 965 -9.64 -4.25 -33.78
C LEU A 965 -10.71 -3.28 -34.29
N ALA A 966 -11.98 -3.70 -34.34
CA ALA A 966 -13.07 -2.87 -34.88
C ALA A 966 -13.26 -1.51 -34.18
N PRO A 967 -13.04 -1.36 -32.84
CA PRO A 967 -13.08 -0.07 -32.18
C PRO A 967 -12.12 1.00 -32.74
N ILE A 968 -11.08 0.62 -33.50
CA ILE A 968 -10.18 1.57 -34.18
C ILE A 968 -10.97 2.50 -35.12
N LEU A 969 -12.06 2.00 -35.73
CA LEU A 969 -12.92 2.77 -36.63
C LEU A 969 -13.71 3.89 -35.93
N LEU A 970 -13.75 3.93 -34.58
CA LEU A 970 -14.33 5.05 -33.82
C LEU A 970 -13.53 6.36 -33.97
N LEU A 971 -12.32 6.27 -34.51
CA LEU A 971 -11.43 7.40 -34.77
C LEU A 971 -11.74 8.13 -36.08
N LEU A 972 -12.65 7.60 -36.91
CA LEU A 972 -13.10 8.26 -38.13
C LEU A 972 -13.73 9.64 -37.82
N ASN A 973 -13.44 10.59 -38.70
CA ASN A 973 -13.88 11.98 -38.68
C ASN A 973 -14.82 12.27 -39.86
N GLN A 974 -15.62 13.32 -39.72
CA GLN A 974 -16.43 13.83 -40.82
C GLN A 974 -15.54 14.67 -41.75
N ASP A 975 -15.54 14.32 -43.04
CA ASP A 975 -14.79 15.01 -44.10
C ASP A 975 -15.71 15.41 -45.25
N SER A 976 -15.36 16.47 -45.98
CA SER A 976 -16.02 16.84 -47.24
C SER A 976 -15.77 15.82 -48.36
N ASP A 977 -14.60 15.17 -48.36
CA ASP A 977 -14.10 14.45 -49.54
C ASP A 977 -14.34 12.94 -49.47
N LEU A 978 -14.11 12.29 -48.30
CA LEU A 978 -14.20 10.83 -48.14
C LEU A 978 -15.50 10.35 -47.47
N LEU A 979 -16.02 11.09 -46.48
CA LEU A 979 -17.12 10.67 -45.61
C LEU A 979 -18.15 11.80 -45.40
N SER A 980 -18.63 12.38 -46.49
CA SER A 980 -19.55 13.54 -46.50
C SER A 980 -20.89 13.30 -45.80
N GLY A 981 -21.34 12.03 -45.74
CA GLY A 981 -22.58 11.62 -45.08
C GLY A 981 -22.45 11.20 -43.61
N PHE A 982 -21.23 11.18 -43.04
CA PHE A 982 -20.95 10.63 -41.72
C PHE A 982 -20.97 11.70 -40.62
N GLY A 983 -21.85 11.57 -39.62
CA GLY A 983 -21.94 12.51 -38.49
C GLY A 983 -21.70 11.87 -37.12
N GLU A 984 -21.59 12.66 -36.04
CA GLU A 984 -21.40 12.15 -34.67
C GLU A 984 -22.46 11.13 -34.22
N LYS A 985 -23.68 11.21 -34.78
CA LYS A 985 -24.78 10.28 -34.50
C LYS A 985 -24.53 8.87 -35.04
N GLN A 986 -23.68 8.73 -36.07
CA GLN A 986 -23.42 7.47 -36.77
C GLN A 986 -22.10 6.82 -36.34
N ARG A 987 -21.45 7.34 -35.28
CA ARG A 987 -20.10 6.94 -34.84
C ARG A 987 -19.92 5.43 -34.65
N TYR A 988 -20.93 4.72 -34.17
CA TYR A 988 -20.84 3.28 -33.89
C TYR A 988 -21.12 2.39 -35.10
N PHE A 989 -21.66 2.94 -36.19
CA PHE A 989 -22.03 2.18 -37.38
C PHE A 989 -20.85 1.45 -38.04
N PRO A 990 -19.68 2.07 -38.29
CA PRO A 990 -18.56 1.40 -38.93
C PRO A 990 -18.00 0.24 -38.10
N VAL A 991 -18.03 0.35 -36.77
CA VAL A 991 -17.56 -0.69 -35.85
C VAL A 991 -18.44 -1.93 -35.93
N ILE A 992 -19.75 -1.75 -35.83
CA ILE A 992 -20.73 -2.83 -35.86
C ILE A 992 -20.73 -3.49 -37.25
N LEU A 993 -20.66 -2.68 -38.30
CA LEU A 993 -20.56 -3.16 -39.67
C LEU A 993 -19.29 -3.99 -39.87
N ALA A 994 -18.12 -3.52 -39.43
CA ALA A 994 -16.86 -4.26 -39.55
C ALA A 994 -16.87 -5.60 -38.79
N ILE A 995 -17.42 -5.65 -37.57
CA ILE A 995 -17.55 -6.90 -36.81
C ILE A 995 -18.48 -7.89 -37.53
N SER A 996 -19.67 -7.42 -37.94
CA SER A 996 -20.66 -8.28 -38.60
C SER A 996 -20.17 -8.82 -39.95
N THR A 997 -19.53 -7.97 -40.76
CA THR A 997 -18.98 -8.35 -42.08
C THR A 997 -17.77 -9.27 -41.95
N TYR A 998 -16.84 -9.01 -41.03
CA TYR A 998 -15.68 -9.88 -40.79
C TYR A 998 -16.10 -11.27 -40.34
N LEU A 999 -17.03 -11.37 -39.38
CA LEU A 999 -17.52 -12.66 -38.89
C LEU A 999 -18.32 -13.42 -39.96
N ALA A 1000 -19.10 -12.72 -40.79
CA ALA A 1000 -19.80 -13.33 -41.91
C ALA A 1000 -18.83 -13.87 -42.97
N LEU A 1001 -17.84 -13.08 -43.38
CA LEU A 1001 -16.81 -13.50 -44.34
C LEU A 1001 -15.94 -14.63 -43.78
N SER A 1002 -15.54 -14.55 -42.51
CA SER A 1002 -14.80 -15.61 -41.83
C SER A 1002 -15.63 -16.89 -41.76
N SER A 1003 -16.93 -16.81 -41.46
CA SER A 1003 -17.80 -17.99 -41.46
C SER A 1003 -17.99 -18.62 -42.84
N LEU A 1004 -18.07 -17.80 -43.91
CA LEU A 1004 -18.10 -18.28 -45.29
C LEU A 1004 -16.79 -18.96 -45.67
N TYR A 1005 -15.65 -18.37 -45.27
CA TYR A 1005 -14.33 -18.95 -45.50
C TYR A 1005 -14.17 -20.29 -44.78
N THR A 1006 -14.56 -20.40 -43.50
CA THR A 1006 -14.46 -21.68 -42.77
C THR A 1006 -15.39 -22.75 -43.33
N VAL A 1007 -16.60 -22.38 -43.78
CA VAL A 1007 -17.51 -23.34 -44.44
C VAL A 1007 -16.94 -23.76 -45.79
N TRP A 1008 -16.32 -22.84 -46.53
CA TRP A 1008 -15.64 -23.14 -47.79
C TRP A 1008 -14.43 -24.07 -47.58
N GLU A 1009 -13.56 -23.75 -46.62
CA GLU A 1009 -12.38 -24.53 -46.31
C GLU A 1009 -12.72 -25.97 -45.91
N GLU A 1010 -13.72 -26.15 -45.04
CA GLU A 1010 -14.17 -27.47 -44.62
C GLU A 1010 -14.76 -28.30 -45.78
N VAL A 1011 -15.46 -27.65 -46.72
CA VAL A 1011 -16.07 -28.31 -47.89
C VAL A 1011 -15.02 -28.72 -48.94
N TRP A 1012 -13.94 -27.95 -49.10
CA TRP A 1012 -12.95 -28.21 -50.15
C TRP A 1012 -11.70 -28.94 -49.67
N PHE A 1013 -11.30 -28.74 -48.41
CA PHE A 1013 -10.04 -29.26 -47.84
C PHE A 1013 -10.26 -30.18 -46.62
N GLY A 1014 -11.46 -30.20 -46.03
CA GLY A 1014 -11.79 -31.00 -44.83
C GLY A 1014 -12.00 -32.50 -45.07
N GLY A 1015 -11.93 -32.96 -46.32
CA GLY A 1015 -12.16 -34.36 -46.71
C GLY A 1015 -10.98 -35.29 -46.43
N ASN A 1016 -10.59 -35.52 -45.17
CA ASN A 1016 -9.74 -36.68 -44.85
C ASN A 1016 -9.93 -37.26 -43.44
N THR A 1017 -11.18 -37.50 -43.02
CA THR A 1017 -11.45 -38.43 -41.91
C THR A 1017 -12.66 -39.33 -42.21
N GLY A 1018 -12.40 -40.46 -42.87
CA GLY A 1018 -13.04 -41.77 -42.62
C GLY A 1018 -14.52 -41.98 -42.97
N TRP A 1019 -14.73 -42.93 -43.90
CA TRP A 1019 -15.92 -43.74 -44.24
C TRP A 1019 -16.84 -43.26 -45.39
N GLY A 1020 -16.77 -44.01 -46.50
CA GLY A 1020 -17.91 -44.75 -47.07
C GLY A 1020 -18.85 -44.01 -48.04
N ILE A 1021 -18.83 -44.45 -49.30
CA ILE A 1021 -19.71 -44.07 -50.41
C ILE A 1021 -21.20 -44.23 -50.03
N GLU A 1022 -21.98 -43.15 -50.12
CA GLU A 1022 -23.38 -43.14 -50.57
C GLU A 1022 -23.79 -41.69 -50.91
N ILE A 1023 -24.62 -41.53 -51.93
CA ILE A 1023 -24.99 -40.26 -52.56
C ILE A 1023 -25.63 -39.31 -51.53
N GLY A 1024 -24.92 -38.22 -51.18
CA GLY A 1024 -25.38 -37.16 -50.27
C GLY A 1024 -24.59 -37.08 -48.96
N GLY A 1025 -23.31 -36.72 -49.02
CA GLY A 1025 -22.41 -36.69 -47.85
C GLY A 1025 -22.78 -35.68 -46.76
N ARG A 1026 -22.34 -35.99 -45.53
CA ARG A 1026 -22.41 -35.15 -44.31
C ARG A 1026 -21.87 -33.73 -44.50
N GLU A 1027 -20.96 -33.53 -45.45
CA GLU A 1027 -20.33 -32.25 -45.81
C GLU A 1027 -21.30 -31.28 -46.51
N TRP A 1028 -22.16 -31.78 -47.41
CA TRP A 1028 -23.20 -30.95 -48.03
C TRP A 1028 -24.30 -30.58 -47.03
N PHE A 1029 -24.67 -31.51 -46.16
CA PHE A 1029 -25.61 -31.21 -45.06
C PHE A 1029 -25.00 -30.20 -44.07
N PHE A 1030 -23.72 -30.34 -43.73
CA PHE A 1030 -22.98 -29.37 -42.91
C PHE A 1030 -22.94 -27.98 -43.57
N ALA A 1031 -22.64 -27.90 -44.86
CA ALA A 1031 -22.59 -26.66 -45.62
C ALA A 1031 -23.97 -25.98 -45.70
N VAL A 1032 -25.00 -26.72 -46.11
CA VAL A 1032 -26.37 -26.20 -46.23
C VAL A 1032 -26.92 -25.77 -44.87
N LYS A 1033 -26.70 -26.58 -43.81
CA LYS A 1033 -27.11 -26.25 -42.44
C LYS A 1033 -26.46 -24.94 -41.96
N ASN A 1034 -25.14 -24.83 -42.01
CA ASN A 1034 -24.44 -23.67 -41.48
C ASN A 1034 -24.63 -22.41 -42.36
N LEU A 1035 -24.80 -22.56 -43.67
CA LEU A 1035 -25.11 -21.45 -44.58
C LEU A 1035 -26.55 -20.95 -44.37
N ALA A 1036 -27.52 -21.84 -44.15
CA ALA A 1036 -28.88 -21.45 -43.78
C ALA A 1036 -28.93 -20.73 -42.43
N LEU A 1037 -28.17 -21.21 -41.43
CA LEU A 1037 -28.08 -20.57 -40.11
C LEU A 1037 -27.35 -19.21 -40.17
N LEU A 1038 -26.36 -19.04 -41.04
CA LEU A 1038 -25.73 -17.75 -41.30
C LEU A 1038 -26.75 -16.75 -41.87
N ILE A 1039 -27.53 -17.15 -42.89
CA ILE A 1039 -28.59 -16.31 -43.47
C ILE A 1039 -29.63 -15.92 -42.39
N LEU A 1040 -29.95 -16.84 -41.48
CA LEU A 1040 -30.91 -16.61 -40.39
C LEU A 1040 -30.48 -15.51 -39.42
N THR A 1041 -29.17 -15.29 -39.25
CA THR A 1041 -28.64 -14.21 -38.40
C THR A 1041 -28.65 -12.83 -39.05
N ALA A 1042 -28.63 -12.74 -40.39
CA ALA A 1042 -28.49 -11.48 -41.12
C ALA A 1042 -29.57 -10.41 -40.83
N PRO A 1043 -30.88 -10.76 -40.70
CA PRO A 1043 -31.92 -9.76 -40.44
C PRO A 1043 -31.72 -8.93 -39.17
N GLY A 1044 -31.24 -9.55 -38.07
CA GLY A 1044 -30.99 -8.87 -36.80
C GLY A 1044 -29.88 -7.82 -36.91
N HIS A 1045 -28.80 -8.16 -37.60
CA HIS A 1045 -27.67 -7.25 -37.86
C HIS A 1045 -28.04 -6.11 -38.81
N ILE A 1046 -28.84 -6.38 -39.85
CA ILE A 1046 -29.29 -5.36 -40.83
C ILE A 1046 -30.22 -4.34 -40.16
N ILE A 1047 -31.21 -4.80 -39.38
CA ILE A 1047 -32.16 -3.92 -38.67
C ILE A 1047 -31.43 -3.04 -37.67
N PHE A 1048 -30.49 -3.61 -36.91
CA PHE A 1048 -29.69 -2.85 -35.95
C PHE A 1048 -28.76 -1.84 -36.63
N ASN A 1049 -28.07 -2.22 -37.71
CA ASN A 1049 -27.23 -1.30 -38.48
C ASN A 1049 -28.03 -0.14 -39.07
N ARG A 1050 -29.25 -0.42 -39.56
CA ARG A 1050 -30.18 0.62 -40.02
C ARG A 1050 -30.64 1.54 -38.89
N TYR A 1051 -30.86 0.99 -37.70
CA TYR A 1051 -31.19 1.76 -36.49
C TYR A 1051 -30.05 2.71 -36.10
N VAL A 1052 -28.80 2.21 -36.04
CA VAL A 1052 -27.61 3.01 -35.72
C VAL A 1052 -27.34 4.09 -36.77
N TRP A 1053 -27.57 3.80 -38.06
CA TRP A 1053 -27.38 4.77 -39.15
C TRP A 1053 -28.41 5.91 -39.13
N SER A 1054 -29.68 5.57 -38.93
CA SER A 1054 -30.77 6.53 -39.12
C SER A 1054 -31.16 7.29 -37.85
N TYR A 1055 -30.86 6.80 -36.63
CA TYR A 1055 -31.08 7.38 -35.28
C TYR A 1055 -32.49 7.98 -34.98
N THR A 1056 -33.37 8.03 -35.98
CA THR A 1056 -34.54 8.93 -36.09
C THR A 1056 -35.77 8.16 -36.56
N SER A 1057 -35.65 6.87 -36.92
CA SER A 1057 -36.80 6.09 -37.32
C SER A 1057 -37.63 5.72 -36.08
N LYS A 1058 -38.86 6.25 -36.04
CA LYS A 1058 -39.94 5.70 -35.20
C LYS A 1058 -40.26 4.29 -35.70
N GLN A 1059 -39.44 3.31 -35.35
CA GLN A 1059 -39.77 1.90 -35.60
C GLN A 1059 -40.58 1.38 -34.40
N SER A 1060 -41.66 0.67 -34.72
CA SER A 1060 -42.47 -0.09 -33.77
C SER A 1060 -41.58 -1.02 -32.95
N ASP A 1061 -41.75 -1.04 -31.61
CA ASP A 1061 -40.98 -1.87 -30.68
C ASP A 1061 -41.03 -3.38 -31.01
N ALA A 1062 -41.99 -3.82 -31.85
CA ALA A 1062 -42.19 -5.21 -32.21
C ALA A 1062 -41.17 -5.76 -33.25
N SER A 1063 -40.63 -4.93 -34.15
CA SER A 1063 -39.77 -5.44 -35.24
C SER A 1063 -38.41 -6.01 -34.80
N PRO A 1064 -37.66 -5.43 -33.83
CA PRO A 1064 -36.41 -6.04 -33.37
C PRO A 1064 -36.63 -7.31 -32.55
N MET A 1065 -37.73 -7.42 -31.78
CA MET A 1065 -38.02 -8.60 -30.96
C MET A 1065 -38.30 -9.86 -31.79
N LEU A 1066 -38.81 -9.70 -33.02
CA LEU A 1066 -39.05 -10.82 -33.95
C LEU A 1066 -37.74 -11.52 -34.40
N THR A 1067 -36.59 -10.85 -34.29
CA THR A 1067 -35.29 -11.40 -34.70
C THR A 1067 -34.54 -12.15 -33.61
N LEU A 1068 -35.03 -12.11 -32.37
CA LEU A 1068 -34.44 -12.77 -31.21
C LEU A 1068 -34.55 -14.32 -31.27
N PRO A 1069 -35.71 -14.92 -31.65
CA PRO A 1069 -35.81 -16.37 -31.83
C PRO A 1069 -34.91 -16.90 -32.96
N LEU A 1070 -34.80 -16.12 -34.06
CA LEU A 1070 -33.95 -16.43 -35.21
C LEU A 1070 -32.47 -16.46 -34.82
N SER A 1071 -32.03 -15.48 -34.03
CA SER A 1071 -30.65 -15.40 -33.52
C SER A 1071 -30.36 -16.49 -32.48
N PHE A 1072 -31.35 -16.83 -31.64
CA PHE A 1072 -31.23 -17.92 -30.66
C PHE A 1072 -31.11 -19.30 -31.32
N ALA A 1073 -31.89 -19.56 -32.38
CA ALA A 1073 -31.78 -20.79 -33.16
C ALA A 1073 -30.37 -20.96 -33.76
N ALA A 1074 -29.75 -19.88 -34.23
CA ALA A 1074 -28.36 -19.90 -34.67
C ALA A 1074 -27.37 -20.22 -33.53
N VAL A 1075 -27.54 -19.69 -32.32
CA VAL A 1075 -26.62 -19.98 -31.19
C VAL A 1075 -26.63 -21.46 -30.80
N VAL A 1076 -27.80 -22.10 -30.82
CA VAL A 1076 -27.99 -23.46 -30.32
C VAL A 1076 -27.64 -24.53 -31.37
N ILE A 1077 -27.94 -24.29 -32.65
CA ILE A 1077 -27.90 -25.34 -33.70
C ILE A 1077 -26.58 -25.33 -34.49
N THR A 1078 -25.83 -24.22 -34.51
CA THR A 1078 -24.62 -24.11 -35.35
C THR A 1078 -23.43 -24.87 -34.78
N ASP A 1079 -22.67 -25.51 -35.67
CA ASP A 1079 -21.38 -26.13 -35.34
C ASP A 1079 -20.22 -25.14 -35.46
N VAL A 1080 -20.39 -24.07 -36.25
CA VAL A 1080 -19.37 -23.07 -36.54
C VAL A 1080 -19.36 -21.98 -35.46
N PHE A 1081 -18.23 -21.80 -34.79
CA PHE A 1081 -18.06 -20.85 -33.67
C PHE A 1081 -18.39 -19.40 -34.07
N GLN A 1082 -18.03 -18.99 -35.29
CA GLN A 1082 -18.28 -17.65 -35.82
C GLN A 1082 -19.78 -17.35 -35.93
N VAL A 1083 -20.58 -18.32 -36.37
CA VAL A 1083 -22.04 -18.16 -36.53
C VAL A 1083 -22.72 -18.13 -35.15
N ARG A 1084 -22.25 -18.94 -34.19
CA ARG A 1084 -22.71 -18.88 -32.79
C ARG A 1084 -22.50 -17.49 -32.19
N LEU A 1085 -21.32 -16.93 -32.40
CA LEU A 1085 -20.94 -15.62 -31.88
C LEU A 1085 -21.69 -14.48 -32.60
N LEU A 1086 -21.96 -14.62 -33.90
CA LEU A 1086 -22.84 -13.71 -34.66
C LEU A 1086 -24.30 -13.78 -34.16
N GLY A 1087 -24.79 -14.95 -33.76
CA GLY A 1087 -26.09 -15.15 -33.13
C GLY A 1087 -26.19 -14.49 -31.74
N VAL A 1088 -25.17 -14.64 -30.89
CA VAL A 1088 -25.09 -13.96 -29.59
C VAL A 1088 -25.11 -12.44 -29.77
N LEU A 1089 -24.36 -11.91 -30.73
CA LEU A 1089 -24.39 -10.48 -31.05
C LEU A 1089 -25.77 -10.01 -31.52
N GLY A 1090 -26.48 -10.82 -32.31
CA GLY A 1090 -27.86 -10.53 -32.71
C GLY A 1090 -28.80 -10.38 -31.50
N ILE A 1091 -28.66 -11.22 -30.48
CA ILE A 1091 -29.41 -11.12 -29.23
C ILE A 1091 -29.03 -9.84 -28.47
N VAL A 1092 -27.73 -9.53 -28.36
CA VAL A 1092 -27.26 -8.30 -27.70
C VAL A 1092 -27.77 -7.05 -28.41
N TYR A 1093 -27.74 -7.01 -29.74
CA TYR A 1093 -28.19 -5.88 -30.55
C TYR A 1093 -29.69 -5.62 -30.40
N THR A 1094 -30.51 -6.67 -30.41
CA THR A 1094 -31.96 -6.56 -30.20
C THR A 1094 -32.30 -6.05 -28.79
N VAL A 1095 -31.63 -6.55 -27.75
CA VAL A 1095 -31.80 -6.08 -26.36
C VAL A 1095 -31.31 -4.65 -26.19
N ALA A 1096 -30.14 -4.31 -26.73
CA ALA A 1096 -29.57 -2.97 -26.65
C ALA A 1096 -30.49 -1.94 -27.36
N GLN A 1097 -30.97 -2.27 -28.55
CA GLN A 1097 -31.93 -1.44 -29.28
C GLN A 1097 -33.20 -1.20 -28.47
N TYR A 1098 -33.76 -2.24 -27.83
CA TYR A 1098 -34.95 -2.14 -26.99
C TYR A 1098 -34.74 -1.29 -25.74
N VAL A 1099 -33.60 -1.43 -25.04
CA VAL A 1099 -33.29 -0.64 -23.84
C VAL A 1099 -33.10 0.83 -24.20
N ILE A 1100 -32.39 1.12 -25.30
CA ILE A 1100 -32.13 2.50 -25.73
C ILE A 1100 -33.42 3.15 -26.21
N SER A 1101 -34.26 2.47 -27.01
CA SER A 1101 -35.56 3.00 -27.45
C SER A 1101 -36.47 3.30 -26.25
N ARG A 1102 -36.53 2.39 -25.27
CA ARG A 1102 -37.32 2.57 -24.04
C ARG A 1102 -36.81 3.71 -23.17
N GLN A 1103 -35.49 3.86 -23.01
CA GLN A 1103 -34.92 5.00 -22.27
C GLN A 1103 -35.20 6.33 -22.96
N GLN A 1104 -35.12 6.39 -24.29
CA GLN A 1104 -35.47 7.57 -25.07
C GLN A 1104 -36.96 7.90 -24.93
N TYR A 1105 -37.82 6.89 -24.99
CA TYR A 1105 -39.27 7.04 -24.76
C TYR A 1105 -39.57 7.59 -23.36
N ILE A 1106 -38.96 7.05 -22.31
CA ILE A 1106 -39.12 7.54 -20.92
C ILE A 1106 -38.56 8.96 -20.75
N LYS A 1107 -37.41 9.28 -21.35
CA LYS A 1107 -36.85 10.64 -21.34
C LYS A 1107 -37.74 11.62 -22.12
N GLY A 1108 -38.35 11.17 -23.22
CA GLY A 1108 -39.32 11.93 -23.99
C GLY A 1108 -40.62 12.18 -23.23
N LEU A 1109 -41.13 11.18 -22.51
CA LEU A 1109 -42.29 11.30 -21.62
C LEU A 1109 -42.05 12.19 -20.40
N ARG A 1110 -40.81 12.38 -19.97
CA ARG A 1110 -40.46 13.40 -18.96
C ARG A 1110 -40.40 14.82 -19.52
N TYR A 1111 -40.42 14.96 -20.84
CA TYR A 1111 -40.30 16.23 -21.57
C TYR A 1111 -41.65 16.73 -22.11
N ILE A 1112 -42.60 15.82 -22.33
CA ILE A 1112 -44.03 16.08 -22.50
C ILE A 1112 -44.61 16.31 -21.11
#